data_AF-A0A7W1NAX4-F1
#
_entry.id   AF-A0A7W1NAX4-F1
#
_cell.length_a   1.000
_cell.length_b   1.000
_cell.length_c   1.000
_cell.angle_alpha   90.00
_cell.angle_beta   90.00
_cell.angle_gamma   90.00
#
_symmetry.space_group_name_H-M   'P 1'
#
loop_
_entity.id
_entity.type
_entity.pdbx_description
1 polymer ?
#
loop_
_entity_poly.entity_id
_entity_poly.type
_entity_poly.pdbx_seq_one_letter_code
_entity_poly.pdbx_strand_id
1 'polypeptide(L)'
;MRFLTAFFAALAFLNVGPVAFAVEDATPVVDAPAKAPDPVAELKAALPDTPAVVERDGGLWWQVGGIGGLKLVGHADGNPQVETEVGLVAVTRKLLADGRSEPLAALPGLVARAKADGVTGGDAVLTLAEGVMTGFHLKVGDLAKPDAVVLPEATLKKSDVPEADRGAEIERVRAGAEALAAALASSGLDPLAIKAVGDVLGRLSQADTFRKYEPDEVWPSFARRVIRHGWLDALGSDAAVIAAATELEAAVAAAETAQPTTLFAGAGGARLAEVKDAFKRGGWILTTPTRAAYTRPLPQPMYLWGGNANLSLVTQLKPGADPLAGASDAAAVKLFQGATPIAWWSAESGFAHDEAAWRKALPERPAASEGGLVSGFLPPHVLLVDLDGDVRRLITAHGAVETLADGAAAASSQFIAQAAKALPDAAHLDLVGEYLFYYVYDSPDSRSPLVIGNKLTKGDIHQTCEQTLSTACGGMLRGDCDDLSELYQGIAEAQGRTAHIITLPSHAAVAFAEQDDEQQWHVFVLQTGQPLEFVDATLPGALTKTYSSFDEADTFDPNGLGLLLRFSGENTRSSWRLSWRIFAEPAYAQTMIDVQKDWHYQTYQRGIAKMLKLIADGDDDTANYRELSGLYSFTGQYAKSADYHQQAIDRTPDAESKLYSSVELVQHLFDADDAAKAREVASDILDQQLPALSGGLGPRALQLGMQLANTLVHGEAWDLALRALDDTATQQMTEQITQVAGWLDSNRFNPRQWESAIPLRRMQQEFVGTAIQIIDGMGTDALPENESLRNLVGAVQQWLSKIAFRDIDEPEDNLVRYASAGAFYAAILGSDELNAMLEPVALPTSVERDHAARVDGLAQVRLDLPWIKLSVPYWTIQLTGKFDRGEKELDLPQALKLGARLAEADAACRALGWENPFMNHQAHIGALITALIGEDEASVRRLLTLVKEKNDKRLRDDTAQWLGDVARFTADAWYPRVIGLWEEIVDYKPKWYWIAWRAALNHAPHKALMVAERAAKRFADDPAFTEEYQFMKLVFAETADEPKADTPIEVA
;
A
#
# COMPACT_ATOMS: atom_id res chain seq x y z
N MET A 1 13.24 26.73 7.92
CA MET A 1 13.20 26.07 6.59
C MET A 1 13.63 24.59 6.49
N ARG A 2 14.28 23.98 7.51
CA ARG A 2 14.85 22.59 7.45
C ARG A 2 13.87 21.41 7.22
N PHE A 3 12.55 21.63 7.21
CA PHE A 3 11.55 20.55 7.25
C PHE A 3 10.76 20.32 5.95
N LEU A 4 10.83 21.24 4.96
CA LEU A 4 10.19 21.00 3.66
C LEU A 4 11.03 20.07 2.76
N THR A 5 12.33 19.95 3.01
CA THR A 5 13.27 19.12 2.22
C THR A 5 13.21 17.64 2.58
N ALA A 6 12.69 17.27 3.76
CA ALA A 6 12.60 15.88 4.22
C ALA A 6 11.36 15.11 3.71
N PHE A 7 10.47 15.75 2.94
CA PHE A 7 9.16 15.18 2.56
C PHE A 7 9.09 14.69 1.09
N PHE A 8 10.16 14.81 0.28
CA PHE A 8 10.08 14.62 -1.19
C PHE A 8 10.71 13.33 -1.77
N ALA A 9 11.19 12.38 -0.97
CA ALA A 9 11.84 11.16 -1.49
C ALA A 9 10.85 9.98 -1.70
N ALA A 10 10.36 9.78 -2.94
CA ALA A 10 9.93 8.47 -3.50
C ALA A 10 9.46 8.59 -4.98
N LEU A 11 10.04 7.77 -5.86
CA LEU A 11 10.27 7.88 -7.33
C LEU A 11 9.43 6.91 -8.22
N ALA A 12 9.87 6.63 -9.47
CA ALA A 12 9.08 6.64 -10.72
C ALA A 12 9.04 5.42 -11.65
N PHE A 13 7.92 5.22 -12.37
CA PHE A 13 7.74 4.33 -13.56
C PHE A 13 6.81 5.00 -14.61
N LEU A 14 6.71 4.70 -15.92
CA LEU A 14 7.14 3.58 -16.79
C LEU A 14 7.14 4.01 -18.29
N ASN A 15 7.75 3.18 -19.15
CA ASN A 15 7.89 3.30 -20.61
C ASN A 15 6.94 2.29 -21.31
N VAL A 16 6.22 2.67 -22.37
CA VAL A 16 5.29 1.75 -23.10
C VAL A 16 5.51 1.81 -24.61
N GLY A 17 5.86 0.67 -25.21
CA GLY A 17 5.98 0.47 -26.66
C GLY A 17 4.66 0.05 -27.35
N PRO A 18 4.54 0.15 -28.68
CA PRO A 18 3.29 -0.06 -29.40
C PRO A 18 3.10 -1.52 -29.88
N VAL A 19 1.88 -2.06 -29.76
CA VAL A 19 1.47 -3.35 -30.34
C VAL A 19 0.54 -3.11 -31.53
N ALA A 20 0.84 -3.76 -32.66
CA ALA A 20 0.05 -3.74 -33.89
C ALA A 20 -0.93 -4.92 -33.94
N PHE A 21 -2.18 -4.67 -34.35
CA PHE A 21 -3.19 -5.71 -34.61
C PHE A 21 -3.21 -6.08 -36.10
N ALA A 22 -3.28 -7.38 -36.38
CA ALA A 22 -3.61 -7.92 -37.70
C ALA A 22 -4.96 -8.65 -37.63
N VAL A 23 -5.84 -8.33 -38.57
CA VAL A 23 -7.14 -8.97 -38.82
C VAL A 23 -7.01 -9.72 -40.15
N GLU A 24 -7.45 -10.98 -40.21
CA GLU A 24 -7.66 -11.66 -41.48
C GLU A 24 -9.01 -12.38 -41.52
N ASP A 25 -9.71 -12.15 -42.63
CA ASP A 25 -11.12 -12.45 -42.88
C ASP A 25 -11.27 -13.69 -43.77
N ALA A 26 -12.48 -14.27 -43.71
CA ALA A 26 -12.86 -15.60 -44.19
C ALA A 26 -12.78 -15.85 -45.73
N THR A 27 -12.83 -17.14 -46.13
CA THR A 27 -13.81 -17.62 -47.14
C THR A 27 -13.92 -19.16 -47.16
N PRO A 28 -15.13 -19.73 -47.41
CA PRO A 28 -15.36 -21.17 -47.42
C PRO A 28 -15.28 -21.77 -48.83
N VAL A 29 -14.81 -23.03 -48.92
CA VAL A 29 -14.78 -23.83 -50.15
C VAL A 29 -15.94 -24.84 -50.14
N VAL A 30 -16.70 -24.89 -51.23
CA VAL A 30 -17.80 -25.84 -51.49
C VAL A 30 -17.27 -26.97 -52.36
N ASP A 31 -17.47 -28.23 -51.94
CA ASP A 31 -17.20 -29.41 -52.77
C ASP A 31 -18.33 -30.46 -52.73
N ALA A 32 -18.32 -31.27 -53.79
CA ALA A 32 -19.37 -32.11 -54.39
C ALA A 32 -20.07 -33.18 -53.49
N PRO A 33 -21.28 -33.65 -53.88
CA PRO A 33 -22.07 -34.59 -53.06
C PRO A 33 -21.50 -36.01 -53.11
N ALA A 34 -21.21 -36.55 -51.93
CA ALA A 34 -20.72 -37.90 -51.72
C ALA A 34 -21.84 -38.95 -51.58
N LYS A 35 -21.45 -40.16 -51.96
CA LYS A 35 -22.18 -41.43 -51.97
C LYS A 35 -22.77 -41.77 -50.60
N ALA A 36 -23.95 -42.42 -50.57
CA ALA A 36 -24.64 -42.85 -49.36
C ALA A 36 -23.67 -43.61 -48.40
N PRO A 37 -23.52 -43.15 -47.14
CA PRO A 37 -22.48 -43.63 -46.25
C PRO A 37 -22.85 -44.96 -45.57
N ASP A 38 -21.80 -45.68 -45.22
CA ASP A 38 -21.84 -46.80 -44.29
C ASP A 38 -22.22 -46.25 -42.89
N PRO A 39 -23.32 -46.71 -42.27
CA PRO A 39 -23.81 -46.20 -40.98
C PRO A 39 -22.77 -46.28 -39.85
N VAL A 40 -21.86 -47.27 -39.91
CA VAL A 40 -20.79 -47.42 -38.91
C VAL A 40 -19.70 -46.39 -39.16
N ALA A 41 -19.35 -46.12 -40.42
CA ALA A 41 -18.38 -45.10 -40.78
C ALA A 41 -18.89 -43.67 -40.49
N GLU A 42 -20.19 -43.42 -40.70
CA GLU A 42 -20.85 -42.16 -40.38
C GLU A 42 -20.86 -41.90 -38.87
N LEU A 43 -21.25 -42.92 -38.08
CA LEU A 43 -21.19 -42.84 -36.63
C LEU A 43 -19.74 -42.64 -36.16
N LYS A 44 -18.77 -43.37 -36.70
CA LYS A 44 -17.34 -43.23 -36.34
C LYS A 44 -16.83 -41.82 -36.61
N ALA A 45 -17.21 -41.22 -37.75
CA ALA A 45 -16.85 -39.86 -38.13
C ALA A 45 -17.49 -38.80 -37.23
N ALA A 46 -18.67 -39.07 -36.67
CA ALA A 46 -19.35 -38.16 -35.75
C ALA A 46 -18.78 -38.19 -34.31
N LEU A 47 -18.02 -39.23 -33.96
CA LEU A 47 -17.46 -39.45 -32.62
C LEU A 47 -16.04 -38.86 -32.48
N PRO A 48 -15.55 -38.64 -31.24
CA PRO A 48 -14.14 -38.32 -31.01
C PRO A 48 -13.23 -39.43 -31.52
N ASP A 49 -12.11 -39.06 -32.14
CA ASP A 49 -11.04 -40.00 -32.47
C ASP A 49 -10.25 -40.32 -31.19
N THR A 50 -10.55 -41.46 -30.57
CA THR A 50 -9.99 -41.88 -29.28
C THR A 50 -9.83 -43.39 -29.23
N PRO A 51 -8.78 -43.93 -28.58
CA PRO A 51 -8.60 -45.37 -28.39
C PRO A 51 -9.75 -46.06 -27.64
N ALA A 52 -10.58 -45.28 -26.93
CA ALA A 52 -11.75 -45.78 -26.21
C ALA A 52 -12.91 -46.20 -27.13
N VAL A 53 -12.90 -45.83 -28.42
CA VAL A 53 -13.88 -46.27 -29.41
C VAL A 53 -13.28 -47.39 -30.24
N VAL A 54 -13.71 -48.62 -29.97
CA VAL A 54 -13.22 -49.81 -30.67
C VAL A 54 -14.28 -50.36 -31.60
N GLU A 55 -13.84 -50.78 -32.78
CA GLU A 55 -14.70 -51.45 -33.75
C GLU A 55 -14.68 -52.96 -33.48
N ARG A 56 -15.84 -53.53 -33.15
CA ARG A 56 -15.98 -54.96 -32.82
C ARG A 56 -17.34 -55.47 -33.30
N ASP A 57 -17.34 -56.64 -33.94
CA ASP A 57 -18.55 -57.32 -34.43
C ASP A 57 -19.41 -56.46 -35.39
N GLY A 58 -18.76 -55.64 -36.22
CA GLY A 58 -19.44 -54.75 -37.17
C GLY A 58 -20.17 -53.56 -36.52
N GLY A 59 -19.81 -53.19 -35.29
CA GLY A 59 -20.30 -52.00 -34.61
C GLY A 59 -19.19 -51.28 -33.83
N LEU A 60 -19.50 -50.07 -33.37
CA LEU A 60 -18.61 -49.31 -32.50
C LEU A 60 -18.95 -49.56 -31.03
N TRP A 61 -17.92 -49.66 -30.21
CA TRP A 61 -18.04 -49.90 -28.78
C TRP A 61 -17.22 -48.88 -28.01
N TRP A 62 -17.79 -48.33 -26.96
CA TRP A 62 -17.04 -47.61 -25.95
C TRP A 62 -16.43 -48.61 -24.97
N GLN A 63 -15.12 -48.79 -25.03
CA GLN A 63 -14.38 -49.75 -24.23
C GLN A 63 -13.09 -49.13 -23.72
N VAL A 64 -12.92 -49.11 -22.40
CA VAL A 64 -11.71 -48.60 -21.74
C VAL A 64 -11.24 -49.64 -20.72
N GLY A 65 -9.99 -50.09 -20.88
CA GLY A 65 -9.39 -51.10 -20.01
C GLY A 65 -10.08 -52.47 -20.09
N GLY A 66 -10.04 -53.22 -18.99
CA GLY A 66 -10.65 -54.56 -18.88
C GLY A 66 -12.14 -54.57 -18.51
N ILE A 67 -12.80 -53.41 -18.49
CA ILE A 67 -14.24 -53.28 -18.19
C ILE A 67 -15.04 -53.64 -19.45
N GLY A 68 -16.18 -54.33 -19.29
CA GLY A 68 -17.06 -54.68 -20.40
C GLY A 68 -17.50 -53.43 -21.18
N GLY A 69 -17.24 -53.40 -22.49
CA GLY A 69 -17.57 -52.27 -23.35
C GLY A 69 -19.07 -52.13 -23.61
N LEU A 70 -19.53 -50.90 -23.85
CA LEU A 70 -20.91 -50.58 -24.23
C LEU A 70 -21.01 -50.33 -25.73
N LYS A 71 -22.02 -50.90 -26.39
CA LYS A 71 -22.24 -50.70 -27.83
C LYS A 71 -22.75 -49.28 -28.08
N LEU A 72 -22.07 -48.55 -28.96
CA LEU A 72 -22.51 -47.26 -29.47
C LEU A 72 -23.49 -47.50 -30.62
N VAL A 73 -24.72 -47.04 -30.46
CA VAL A 73 -25.84 -47.33 -31.37
C VAL A 73 -26.28 -46.12 -32.21
N GLY A 74 -25.78 -44.92 -31.90
CA GLY A 74 -26.10 -43.69 -32.60
C GLY A 74 -25.48 -42.46 -31.93
N HIS A 75 -25.93 -41.26 -32.31
CA HIS A 75 -25.62 -40.02 -31.61
C HIS A 75 -26.81 -39.05 -31.64
N ALA A 76 -26.92 -38.19 -30.63
CA ALA A 76 -27.90 -37.09 -30.57
C ALA A 76 -27.18 -35.81 -30.17
N ASP A 77 -27.36 -34.73 -30.93
CA ASP A 77 -26.68 -33.43 -30.71
C ASP A 77 -25.16 -33.55 -30.54
N GLY A 78 -24.55 -34.44 -31.33
CA GLY A 78 -23.10 -34.72 -31.27
C GLY A 78 -22.64 -35.56 -30.07
N ASN A 79 -23.57 -36.05 -29.24
CA ASN A 79 -23.28 -36.94 -28.11
C ASN A 79 -23.54 -38.42 -28.49
N PRO A 80 -22.58 -39.34 -28.31
CA PRO A 80 -22.77 -40.79 -28.52
C PRO A 80 -23.95 -41.34 -27.74
N GLN A 81 -24.68 -42.32 -28.29
CA GLN A 81 -25.76 -43.03 -27.60
C GLN A 81 -25.41 -44.49 -27.35
N VAL A 82 -25.74 -44.97 -26.15
CA VAL A 82 -25.67 -46.40 -25.76
C VAL A 82 -27.07 -46.92 -25.45
N GLU A 83 -27.31 -48.20 -25.77
CA GLU A 83 -28.56 -48.87 -25.44
C GLU A 83 -28.53 -49.41 -23.99
N THR A 84 -29.58 -49.13 -23.22
CA THR A 84 -29.69 -49.54 -21.81
C THR A 84 -31.10 -50.05 -21.48
N GLU A 85 -31.29 -50.62 -20.28
CA GLU A 85 -32.62 -51.09 -19.83
C GLU A 85 -33.65 -49.96 -19.64
N VAL A 86 -33.21 -48.71 -19.57
CA VAL A 86 -34.07 -47.53 -19.48
C VAL A 86 -34.19 -46.80 -20.82
N GLY A 87 -33.77 -47.41 -21.93
CA GLY A 87 -33.79 -46.82 -23.27
C GLY A 87 -32.41 -46.32 -23.72
N LEU A 88 -32.39 -45.44 -24.73
CA LEU A 88 -31.17 -44.83 -25.23
C LEU A 88 -30.63 -43.79 -24.25
N VAL A 89 -29.37 -43.91 -23.88
CA VAL A 89 -28.65 -42.94 -23.05
C VAL A 89 -27.59 -42.27 -23.90
N ALA A 90 -27.72 -40.97 -24.11
CA ALA A 90 -26.65 -40.13 -24.66
C ALA A 90 -25.50 -40.03 -23.64
N VAL A 91 -24.26 -39.99 -24.09
CA VAL A 91 -23.05 -39.85 -23.27
C VAL A 91 -22.39 -38.57 -23.70
N THR A 92 -22.09 -37.65 -22.78
CA THR A 92 -21.44 -36.39 -23.16
C THR A 92 -20.13 -36.68 -23.88
N ARG A 93 -19.93 -36.00 -25.02
CA ARG A 93 -18.79 -36.23 -25.91
C ARG A 93 -17.44 -36.22 -25.19
N LYS A 94 -17.29 -35.37 -24.17
CA LYS A 94 -16.09 -35.27 -23.33
C LYS A 94 -15.74 -36.60 -22.63
N LEU A 95 -16.72 -37.29 -22.04
CA LEU A 95 -16.46 -38.55 -21.32
C LEU A 95 -15.91 -39.66 -22.22
N LEU A 96 -16.36 -39.67 -23.48
CA LEU A 96 -15.85 -40.59 -24.48
C LEU A 96 -14.45 -40.14 -24.96
N ALA A 97 -14.27 -38.85 -25.27
CA ALA A 97 -13.00 -38.28 -25.75
C ALA A 97 -11.85 -38.50 -24.75
N ASP A 98 -12.10 -38.25 -23.46
CA ASP A 98 -11.14 -38.42 -22.38
C ASP A 98 -10.77 -39.90 -22.12
N GLY A 99 -11.47 -40.84 -22.77
CA GLY A 99 -11.19 -42.28 -22.68
C GLY A 99 -11.28 -42.83 -21.26
N ARG A 100 -12.25 -42.34 -20.47
CA ARG A 100 -12.40 -42.70 -19.05
C ARG A 100 -13.20 -43.98 -18.85
N SER A 101 -12.78 -44.79 -17.86
CA SER A 101 -13.39 -46.10 -17.55
C SER A 101 -14.43 -46.02 -16.42
N GLU A 102 -14.30 -45.01 -15.56
CA GLU A 102 -15.16 -44.76 -14.41
C GLU A 102 -16.64 -44.51 -14.78
N PRO A 103 -16.96 -43.78 -15.87
CA PRO A 103 -18.35 -43.64 -16.32
C PRO A 103 -19.00 -44.98 -16.72
N LEU A 104 -18.22 -45.89 -17.34
CA LEU A 104 -18.69 -47.22 -17.74
C LEU A 104 -19.06 -48.06 -16.51
N ALA A 105 -18.30 -47.93 -15.43
CA ALA A 105 -18.58 -48.60 -14.16
C ALA A 105 -19.79 -47.99 -13.43
N ALA A 106 -20.02 -46.67 -13.55
CA ALA A 106 -21.11 -45.98 -12.87
C ALA A 106 -22.48 -46.17 -13.56
N LEU A 107 -22.50 -46.26 -14.90
CA LEU A 107 -23.75 -46.26 -15.68
C LEU A 107 -24.75 -47.37 -15.26
N PRO A 108 -24.36 -48.63 -15.03
CA PRO A 108 -25.31 -49.67 -14.62
C PRO A 108 -26.08 -49.31 -13.33
N GLY A 109 -25.41 -48.71 -12.35
CA GLY A 109 -26.04 -48.27 -11.10
C GLY A 109 -27.03 -47.12 -11.33
N LEU A 110 -26.67 -46.17 -12.19
CA LEU A 110 -27.53 -45.06 -12.57
C LEU A 110 -28.77 -45.53 -13.34
N VAL A 111 -28.61 -46.47 -14.27
CA VAL A 111 -29.70 -47.11 -15.02
C VAL A 111 -30.64 -47.86 -14.08
N ALA A 112 -30.09 -48.62 -13.13
CA ALA A 112 -30.89 -49.34 -12.14
C ALA A 112 -31.71 -48.38 -11.26
N ARG A 113 -31.11 -47.25 -10.83
CA ARG A 113 -31.81 -46.19 -10.09
C ARG A 113 -32.91 -45.55 -10.92
N ALA A 114 -32.60 -45.13 -12.16
CA ALA A 114 -33.56 -44.52 -13.07
C ALA A 114 -34.78 -45.44 -13.28
N LYS A 115 -34.53 -46.74 -13.51
CA LYS A 115 -35.57 -47.76 -13.64
C LYS A 115 -36.43 -47.88 -12.38
N ALA A 116 -35.79 -47.94 -11.20
CA ALA A 116 -36.48 -48.06 -9.92
C ALA A 116 -37.41 -46.86 -9.65
N ASP A 117 -37.00 -45.67 -10.08
CA ASP A 117 -37.75 -44.42 -9.87
C ASP A 117 -38.68 -44.07 -11.06
N GLY A 118 -38.84 -45.01 -12.02
CA GLY A 118 -39.74 -44.87 -13.16
C GLY A 118 -39.27 -43.87 -14.24
N VAL A 119 -37.99 -43.51 -14.23
CA VAL A 119 -37.35 -42.67 -15.26
C VAL A 119 -36.91 -43.58 -16.41
N THR A 120 -37.65 -43.52 -17.52
CA THR A 120 -37.33 -44.25 -18.75
C THR A 120 -37.26 -43.28 -19.92
N GLY A 121 -36.36 -43.55 -20.88
CA GLY A 121 -36.07 -42.72 -22.05
C GLY A 121 -37.12 -42.85 -23.15
N GLY A 122 -38.40 -42.71 -22.80
CA GLY A 122 -39.51 -42.59 -23.74
C GLY A 122 -39.39 -41.31 -24.57
N ASP A 123 -40.15 -40.26 -24.21
CA ASP A 123 -40.14 -38.98 -24.93
C ASP A 123 -38.98 -38.04 -24.53
N ALA A 124 -38.24 -38.36 -23.45
CA ALA A 124 -37.16 -37.52 -22.93
C ALA A 124 -35.78 -38.19 -23.11
N VAL A 125 -34.81 -37.42 -23.59
CA VAL A 125 -33.43 -37.89 -23.77
C VAL A 125 -32.76 -38.03 -22.40
N LEU A 126 -32.22 -39.22 -22.11
CA LEU A 126 -31.36 -39.45 -20.95
C LEU A 126 -29.91 -39.18 -21.35
N THR A 127 -29.21 -38.30 -20.63
CA THR A 127 -27.80 -37.98 -20.91
C THR A 127 -26.91 -38.29 -19.71
N LEU A 128 -25.97 -39.22 -19.86
CA LEU A 128 -24.86 -39.45 -18.93
C LEU A 128 -23.89 -38.29 -19.00
N ALA A 129 -23.77 -37.58 -17.87
CA ALA A 129 -22.87 -36.46 -17.69
C ALA A 129 -22.09 -36.60 -16.37
N GLU A 130 -21.09 -35.74 -16.21
CA GLU A 130 -20.31 -35.62 -14.97
C GLU A 130 -20.41 -34.17 -14.48
N GLY A 131 -20.74 -34.01 -13.20
CA GLY A 131 -20.70 -32.72 -12.52
C GLY A 131 -19.64 -32.75 -11.43
N VAL A 132 -18.95 -31.62 -11.21
CA VAL A 132 -17.87 -31.51 -10.21
C VAL A 132 -18.34 -31.88 -8.80
N MET A 133 -19.60 -31.57 -8.47
CA MET A 133 -20.21 -31.91 -7.18
C MET A 133 -21.04 -33.21 -7.23
N THR A 134 -21.80 -33.44 -8.29
CA THR A 134 -22.73 -34.58 -8.39
C THR A 134 -22.04 -35.90 -8.73
N GLY A 135 -20.86 -35.86 -9.34
CA GLY A 135 -20.20 -37.01 -9.97
C GLY A 135 -20.90 -37.42 -11.27
N PHE A 136 -20.76 -38.69 -11.64
CA PHE A 136 -21.51 -39.26 -12.78
C PHE A 136 -23.00 -39.34 -12.46
N HIS A 137 -23.84 -38.84 -13.36
CA HIS A 137 -25.28 -38.77 -13.21
C HIS A 137 -26.00 -38.83 -14.57
N LEU A 138 -27.29 -39.18 -14.56
CA LEU A 138 -28.14 -39.04 -15.75
C LEU A 138 -28.96 -37.75 -15.65
N LYS A 139 -28.92 -36.92 -16.70
CA LYS A 139 -29.86 -35.81 -16.89
C LYS A 139 -31.02 -36.28 -17.75
N VAL A 140 -32.24 -35.88 -17.38
CA VAL A 140 -33.46 -36.16 -18.12
C VAL A 140 -33.92 -34.88 -18.81
N GLY A 141 -34.06 -34.91 -20.14
CA GLY A 141 -34.47 -33.74 -20.94
C GLY A 141 -33.28 -32.97 -21.53
N ASP A 142 -33.44 -31.66 -21.70
CA ASP A 142 -32.42 -30.77 -22.27
C ASP A 142 -31.16 -30.70 -21.36
N LEU A 143 -29.97 -30.84 -21.93
CA LEU A 143 -28.70 -30.84 -21.18
C LEU A 143 -28.46 -29.54 -20.38
N ALA A 144 -28.90 -28.40 -20.93
CA ALA A 144 -28.81 -27.07 -20.34
C ALA A 144 -29.96 -26.78 -19.37
N LYS A 145 -31.11 -27.45 -19.53
CA LYS A 145 -32.30 -27.27 -18.68
C LYS A 145 -32.98 -28.62 -18.36
N PRO A 146 -32.34 -29.48 -17.55
CA PRO A 146 -32.88 -30.81 -17.29
C PRO A 146 -34.16 -30.74 -16.44
N ASP A 147 -35.07 -31.67 -16.68
CA ASP A 147 -36.32 -31.86 -15.91
C ASP A 147 -36.08 -32.76 -14.67
N ALA A 148 -35.07 -33.63 -14.73
CA ALA A 148 -34.64 -34.44 -13.60
C ALA A 148 -33.16 -34.81 -13.68
N VAL A 149 -32.59 -35.15 -12.53
CA VAL A 149 -31.22 -35.63 -12.36
C VAL A 149 -31.24 -36.92 -11.57
N VAL A 150 -30.69 -37.99 -12.12
CA VAL A 150 -30.54 -39.30 -11.47
C VAL A 150 -29.11 -39.42 -10.94
N LEU A 151 -28.98 -39.47 -9.62
CA LEU A 151 -27.75 -39.76 -8.89
C LEU A 151 -27.76 -41.23 -8.45
N PRO A 152 -26.61 -41.83 -8.09
CA PRO A 152 -26.57 -43.22 -7.62
C PRO A 152 -27.55 -43.50 -6.46
N GLU A 153 -27.70 -42.54 -5.55
CA GLU A 153 -28.51 -42.68 -4.34
C GLU A 153 -29.93 -42.11 -4.43
N ALA A 154 -30.25 -41.27 -5.43
CA ALA A 154 -31.56 -40.63 -5.53
C ALA A 154 -31.87 -40.10 -6.94
N THR A 155 -33.14 -40.10 -7.32
CA THR A 155 -33.66 -39.31 -8.46
C THR A 155 -34.25 -37.99 -7.96
N LEU A 156 -33.80 -36.88 -8.54
CA LEU A 156 -34.20 -35.51 -8.21
C LEU A 156 -34.98 -34.91 -9.37
N LYS A 157 -36.23 -34.49 -9.15
CA LYS A 157 -37.09 -33.86 -10.16
C LYS A 157 -37.11 -32.35 -9.96
N LYS A 158 -37.05 -31.61 -11.06
CA LYS A 158 -37.13 -30.15 -11.04
C LYS A 158 -38.44 -29.71 -10.38
N SER A 159 -38.35 -28.75 -9.48
CA SER A 159 -39.45 -28.18 -8.74
C SER A 159 -39.49 -26.67 -8.95
N ASP A 160 -40.69 -26.10 -8.93
CA ASP A 160 -40.85 -24.65 -9.02
C ASP A 160 -40.26 -23.98 -7.79
N VAL A 161 -39.51 -22.90 -8.02
CA VAL A 161 -38.96 -22.04 -6.98
C VAL A 161 -39.72 -20.73 -7.01
N PRO A 162 -40.33 -20.29 -5.90
CA PRO A 162 -41.00 -18.99 -5.85
C PRO A 162 -40.02 -17.87 -6.24
N GLU A 163 -40.45 -16.97 -7.12
CA GLU A 163 -39.68 -15.78 -7.44
C GLU A 163 -39.62 -14.87 -6.19
N ALA A 164 -38.43 -14.69 -5.66
CA ALA A 164 -38.20 -13.78 -4.54
C ALA A 164 -37.98 -12.35 -5.07
N ASP A 165 -38.60 -11.36 -4.41
CA ASP A 165 -38.34 -9.94 -4.69
C ASP A 165 -36.99 -9.51 -4.09
N ARG A 166 -35.91 -9.89 -4.78
CA ARG A 166 -34.54 -9.53 -4.38
C ARG A 166 -34.24 -8.04 -4.58
N GLY A 167 -35.03 -7.34 -5.39
CA GLY A 167 -34.90 -5.89 -5.59
C GLY A 167 -35.22 -5.11 -4.32
N ALA A 168 -36.31 -5.47 -3.64
CA ALA A 168 -36.69 -4.85 -2.38
C ALA A 168 -35.63 -5.00 -1.27
N GLU A 169 -34.88 -6.10 -1.26
CA GLU A 169 -33.78 -6.31 -0.30
C GLU A 169 -32.60 -5.37 -0.56
N ILE A 170 -32.21 -5.19 -1.84
CA ILE A 170 -31.16 -4.23 -2.23
C ILE A 170 -31.57 -2.80 -1.87
N GLU A 171 -32.83 -2.44 -2.12
CA GLU A 171 -33.37 -1.14 -1.76
C GLU A 171 -33.38 -0.91 -0.24
N ARG A 172 -33.60 -1.97 0.55
CA ARG A 172 -33.49 -1.90 2.01
C ARG A 172 -32.06 -1.65 2.47
N VAL A 173 -31.06 -2.30 1.84
CA VAL A 173 -29.64 -2.03 2.10
C VAL A 173 -29.31 -0.57 1.78
N ARG A 174 -29.75 -0.07 0.62
CA ARG A 174 -29.56 1.34 0.23
C ARG A 174 -30.18 2.31 1.24
N ALA A 175 -31.42 2.08 1.65
CA ALA A 175 -32.10 2.92 2.63
C ALA A 175 -31.42 2.88 4.01
N GLY A 176 -30.94 1.71 4.45
CA GLY A 176 -30.17 1.57 5.69
C GLY A 176 -28.85 2.32 5.64
N ALA A 177 -28.14 2.26 4.51
CA ALA A 177 -26.89 2.98 4.29
C ALA A 177 -27.09 4.51 4.34
N GLU A 178 -28.14 5.02 3.68
CA GLU A 178 -28.53 6.44 3.71
C GLU A 178 -28.91 6.90 5.14
N ALA A 179 -29.64 6.07 5.88
CA ALA A 179 -30.03 6.36 7.26
C ALA A 179 -28.82 6.42 8.20
N LEU A 180 -27.88 5.48 8.06
CA LEU A 180 -26.63 5.48 8.84
C LEU A 180 -25.75 6.69 8.49
N ALA A 181 -25.58 7.01 7.21
CA ALA A 181 -24.84 8.20 6.78
C ALA A 181 -25.41 9.49 7.39
N ALA A 182 -26.74 9.62 7.47
CA ALA A 182 -27.39 10.74 8.13
C ALA A 182 -27.15 10.77 9.66
N ALA A 183 -27.17 9.62 10.33
CA ALA A 183 -26.90 9.51 11.76
C ALA A 183 -25.44 9.85 12.13
N LEU A 184 -24.48 9.54 11.23
CA LEU A 184 -23.06 9.82 11.46
C LEU A 184 -22.76 11.32 11.61
N ALA A 185 -23.58 12.21 11.03
CA ALA A 185 -23.42 13.65 11.18
C ALA A 185 -23.48 14.14 12.64
N SER A 186 -24.08 13.37 13.55
CA SER A 186 -24.14 13.65 14.99
C SER A 186 -23.23 12.77 15.86
N SER A 187 -22.45 11.86 15.26
CA SER A 187 -21.68 10.82 15.97
C SER A 187 -20.45 11.33 16.75
N GLY A 188 -20.03 12.57 16.53
CA GLY A 188 -18.77 13.11 17.07
C GLY A 188 -17.52 12.60 16.36
N LEU A 189 -17.66 11.76 15.33
CA LEU A 189 -16.56 11.37 14.45
C LEU A 189 -15.99 12.59 13.70
N ASP A 190 -14.71 12.49 13.35
CA ASP A 190 -14.05 13.48 12.49
C ASP A 190 -14.78 13.62 11.14
N PRO A 191 -14.93 14.83 10.58
CA PRO A 191 -15.55 15.03 9.27
C PRO A 191 -14.92 14.18 8.16
N LEU A 192 -13.59 14.00 8.17
CA LEU A 192 -12.90 13.16 7.20
C LEU A 192 -13.23 11.67 7.41
N ALA A 193 -13.36 11.21 8.65
CA ALA A 193 -13.79 9.86 8.95
C ALA A 193 -15.24 9.61 8.48
N ILE A 194 -16.15 10.57 8.67
CA ILE A 194 -17.53 10.49 8.17
C ILE A 194 -17.55 10.37 6.64
N LYS A 195 -16.74 11.18 5.94
CA LYS A 195 -16.59 11.12 4.47
C LYS A 195 -16.09 9.75 4.01
N ALA A 196 -15.08 9.18 4.69
CA ALA A 196 -14.54 7.87 4.37
C ALA A 196 -15.56 6.74 4.58
N VAL A 197 -16.28 6.73 5.71
CA VAL A 197 -17.36 5.77 5.97
C VAL A 197 -18.48 5.89 4.94
N GLY A 198 -18.86 7.13 4.58
CA GLY A 198 -19.87 7.38 3.55
C GLY A 198 -19.55 6.74 2.20
N ASP A 199 -18.27 6.67 1.81
CA ASP A 199 -17.85 5.99 0.58
C ASP A 199 -18.11 4.48 0.64
N VAL A 200 -17.76 3.82 1.75
CA VAL A 200 -18.05 2.39 1.96
C VAL A 200 -19.56 2.12 1.93
N LEU A 201 -20.34 2.96 2.62
CA LEU A 201 -21.81 2.85 2.65
C LEU A 201 -22.43 3.00 1.26
N GLY A 202 -21.91 3.93 0.46
CA GLY A 202 -22.38 4.17 -0.91
C GLY A 202 -22.17 2.99 -1.87
N ARG A 203 -21.30 2.03 -1.52
CA ARG A 203 -20.99 0.84 -2.34
C ARG A 203 -21.90 -0.35 -2.06
N LEU A 204 -22.56 -0.42 -0.90
CA LEU A 204 -23.23 -1.65 -0.41
C LEU A 204 -24.33 -2.20 -1.33
N SER A 205 -25.11 -1.33 -1.96
CA SER A 205 -26.20 -1.69 -2.87
C SER A 205 -25.73 -2.01 -4.30
N GLN A 206 -24.44 -1.83 -4.59
CA GLN A 206 -23.87 -2.03 -5.91
C GLN A 206 -23.48 -3.51 -6.12
N ALA A 207 -23.48 -3.93 -7.38
CA ALA A 207 -22.92 -5.22 -7.78
C ALA A 207 -21.39 -5.08 -7.97
N ASP A 208 -20.64 -6.16 -7.77
CA ASP A 208 -19.17 -6.17 -7.97
C ASP A 208 -18.76 -5.89 -9.43
N THR A 209 -19.72 -5.89 -10.37
CA THR A 209 -19.51 -5.54 -11.79
C THR A 209 -19.76 -4.06 -12.10
N PHE A 210 -20.21 -3.27 -11.13
CA PHE A 210 -20.80 -1.95 -11.37
C PHE A 210 -19.77 -0.86 -11.73
N ARG A 211 -18.47 -1.06 -11.49
CA ARG A 211 -17.40 -0.17 -11.99
C ARG A 211 -16.12 -0.95 -12.29
N LYS A 212 -15.29 -0.39 -13.19
CA LYS A 212 -13.87 -0.71 -13.26
C LYS A 212 -13.21 -0.02 -12.05
N TYR A 213 -13.39 -0.61 -10.87
CA TYR A 213 -12.77 -0.12 -9.64
C TYR A 213 -11.26 -0.04 -9.86
N GLU A 214 -10.63 1.00 -9.34
CA GLU A 214 -9.17 0.97 -9.21
C GLU A 214 -8.79 -0.19 -8.26
N PRO A 215 -7.63 -0.86 -8.43
CA PRO A 215 -7.30 -2.08 -7.69
C PRO A 215 -7.35 -1.96 -6.16
N ASP A 216 -7.23 -0.73 -5.65
CA ASP A 216 -7.12 -0.28 -4.26
C ASP A 216 -8.45 0.23 -3.66
N GLU A 217 -9.54 0.15 -4.41
CA GLU A 217 -10.87 0.54 -3.96
C GLU A 217 -11.65 -0.62 -3.32
N VAL A 218 -12.40 -0.35 -2.23
CA VAL A 218 -13.23 -1.36 -1.55
C VAL A 218 -14.32 -1.91 -2.47
N TRP A 219 -14.35 -3.22 -2.68
CA TRP A 219 -15.37 -3.87 -3.48
C TRP A 219 -16.73 -3.91 -2.75
N PRO A 220 -17.87 -3.80 -3.46
CA PRO A 220 -19.19 -3.89 -2.83
C PRO A 220 -19.39 -5.15 -1.98
N SER A 221 -18.90 -6.30 -2.42
CA SER A 221 -18.95 -7.55 -1.65
C SER A 221 -18.10 -7.52 -0.39
N PHE A 222 -16.93 -6.89 -0.42
CA PHE A 222 -16.10 -6.72 0.77
C PHE A 222 -16.73 -5.70 1.75
N ALA A 223 -17.32 -4.61 1.24
CA ALA A 223 -18.08 -3.66 2.05
C ALA A 223 -19.23 -4.33 2.81
N ARG A 224 -19.98 -5.25 2.15
CA ARG A 224 -21.02 -6.04 2.82
C ARG A 224 -20.44 -7.02 3.84
N ARG A 225 -19.30 -7.65 3.54
CA ARG A 225 -18.60 -8.55 4.48
C ARG A 225 -18.22 -7.84 5.77
N VAL A 226 -17.56 -6.69 5.69
CA VAL A 226 -17.13 -5.97 6.91
C VAL A 226 -18.33 -5.60 7.78
N ILE A 227 -19.46 -5.20 7.19
CA ILE A 227 -20.69 -4.87 7.92
C ILE A 227 -21.28 -6.11 8.59
N ARG A 228 -21.41 -7.22 7.88
CA ARG A 228 -21.95 -8.48 8.44
C ARG A 228 -21.12 -9.00 9.63
N HIS A 229 -19.85 -8.63 9.69
CA HIS A 229 -18.91 -9.02 10.75
C HIS A 229 -18.64 -7.89 11.76
N GLY A 230 -19.59 -6.98 11.94
CA GLY A 230 -19.60 -6.03 13.07
C GLY A 230 -18.65 -4.84 12.94
N TRP A 231 -18.18 -4.50 11.73
CA TRP A 231 -17.32 -3.33 11.55
C TRP A 231 -17.95 -2.02 12.05
N LEU A 232 -19.28 -1.92 12.01
CA LEU A 232 -19.98 -0.70 12.41
C LEU A 232 -19.88 -0.41 13.92
N ASP A 233 -19.53 -1.41 14.74
CA ASP A 233 -19.25 -1.22 16.16
C ASP A 233 -18.08 -0.25 16.40
N ALA A 234 -17.17 -0.12 15.42
CA ALA A 234 -16.05 0.81 15.47
C ALA A 234 -16.45 2.29 15.25
N LEU A 235 -17.70 2.57 14.83
CA LEU A 235 -18.15 3.93 14.49
C LEU A 235 -18.60 4.76 15.70
N GLY A 236 -18.60 4.18 16.90
CA GLY A 236 -18.83 4.88 18.16
C GLY A 236 -20.06 4.39 18.92
N SER A 237 -20.35 5.07 20.03
CA SER A 237 -21.37 4.65 21.01
C SER A 237 -22.67 5.44 20.95
N ASP A 238 -22.88 6.26 19.91
CA ASP A 238 -24.11 7.04 19.77
C ASP A 238 -25.31 6.13 19.51
N ALA A 239 -26.40 6.33 20.25
CA ALA A 239 -27.55 5.43 20.19
C ALA A 239 -28.28 5.46 18.84
N ALA A 240 -28.30 6.60 18.14
CA ALA A 240 -28.91 6.69 16.81
C ALA A 240 -28.03 6.00 15.77
N VAL A 241 -26.71 6.14 15.88
CA VAL A 241 -25.73 5.42 15.03
C VAL A 241 -25.87 3.91 15.24
N ILE A 242 -25.87 3.43 16.49
CA ILE A 242 -26.01 2.00 16.82
C ILE A 242 -27.33 1.43 16.25
N ALA A 243 -28.44 2.15 16.41
CA ALA A 243 -29.74 1.71 15.90
C ALA A 243 -29.74 1.62 14.36
N ALA A 244 -29.20 2.64 13.68
CA ALA A 244 -29.09 2.63 12.21
C ALA A 244 -28.13 1.55 11.69
N ALA A 245 -27.02 1.33 12.39
CA ALA A 245 -26.06 0.27 12.09
C ALA A 245 -26.71 -1.13 12.21
N THR A 246 -27.43 -1.39 13.30
CA THR A 246 -28.13 -2.66 13.54
C THR A 246 -29.17 -2.96 12.44
N GLU A 247 -29.95 -1.95 12.03
CA GLU A 247 -30.91 -2.08 10.93
C GLU A 247 -30.21 -2.36 9.59
N LEU A 248 -29.07 -1.70 9.33
CA LEU A 248 -28.27 -1.94 8.13
C LEU A 248 -27.67 -3.34 8.11
N GLU A 249 -27.11 -3.82 9.22
CA GLU A 249 -26.58 -5.18 9.36
C GLU A 249 -27.66 -6.22 9.10
N ALA A 250 -28.86 -6.04 9.66
CA ALA A 250 -29.99 -6.91 9.41
C ALA A 250 -30.42 -6.90 7.93
N ALA A 251 -30.39 -5.73 7.28
CA ALA A 251 -30.70 -5.60 5.85
C ALA A 251 -29.65 -6.30 4.98
N VAL A 252 -28.36 -6.15 5.29
CA VAL A 252 -27.26 -6.84 4.60
C VAL A 252 -27.39 -8.35 4.78
N ALA A 253 -27.58 -8.83 6.01
CA ALA A 253 -27.76 -10.26 6.30
C ALA A 253 -28.96 -10.87 5.54
N ALA A 254 -30.08 -10.14 5.46
CA ALA A 254 -31.23 -10.58 4.68
C ALA A 254 -30.93 -10.64 3.16
N ALA A 255 -30.29 -9.60 2.62
CA ALA A 255 -29.92 -9.53 1.20
C ALA A 255 -28.88 -10.61 0.81
N GLU A 256 -27.97 -10.95 1.72
CA GLU A 256 -26.92 -11.96 1.53
C GLU A 256 -27.39 -13.39 1.82
N THR A 257 -28.60 -13.58 2.36
CA THR A 257 -29.17 -14.91 2.57
C THR A 257 -29.37 -15.61 1.23
N ALA A 258 -28.68 -16.73 1.03
CA ALA A 258 -28.77 -17.52 -0.18
C ALA A 258 -30.12 -18.24 -0.28
N GLN A 259 -30.84 -18.02 -1.39
CA GLN A 259 -32.12 -18.66 -1.67
C GLN A 259 -32.03 -19.49 -2.96
N PRO A 260 -32.78 -20.60 -3.07
CA PRO A 260 -32.85 -21.34 -4.32
C PRO A 260 -33.27 -20.43 -5.48
N THR A 261 -32.66 -20.63 -6.63
CA THR A 261 -33.07 -20.09 -7.94
C THR A 261 -33.39 -21.21 -8.92
N THR A 262 -32.79 -22.38 -8.69
CA THR A 262 -33.13 -23.65 -9.32
C THR A 262 -33.22 -24.72 -8.24
N LEU A 263 -34.25 -25.58 -8.26
CA LEU A 263 -34.41 -26.67 -7.29
C LEU A 263 -34.76 -27.99 -7.98
N PHE A 264 -34.04 -29.04 -7.61
CA PHE A 264 -34.40 -30.43 -7.89
C PHE A 264 -34.61 -31.15 -6.56
N ALA A 265 -35.78 -31.74 -6.37
CA ALA A 265 -36.16 -32.43 -5.13
C ALA A 265 -36.46 -33.91 -5.39
N GLY A 266 -36.12 -34.76 -4.43
CA GLY A 266 -36.33 -36.21 -4.47
C GLY A 266 -36.81 -36.76 -3.13
N ALA A 267 -37.00 -38.08 -3.08
CA ALA A 267 -37.43 -38.76 -1.86
C ALA A 267 -36.40 -38.63 -0.72
N GLY A 268 -36.85 -38.78 0.52
CA GLY A 268 -35.97 -38.79 1.70
C GLY A 268 -35.26 -37.46 1.98
N GLY A 269 -35.81 -36.34 1.50
CA GLY A 269 -35.21 -35.01 1.66
C GLY A 269 -34.03 -34.73 0.71
N ALA A 270 -33.81 -35.59 -0.29
CA ALA A 270 -32.75 -35.38 -1.26
C ALA A 270 -33.03 -34.12 -2.11
N ARG A 271 -32.06 -33.23 -2.25
CA ARG A 271 -32.16 -32.00 -3.03
C ARG A 271 -30.85 -31.63 -3.70
N LEU A 272 -30.94 -31.06 -4.90
CA LEU A 272 -29.89 -30.35 -5.60
C LEU A 272 -30.44 -28.97 -5.94
N ALA A 273 -29.80 -27.90 -5.47
CA ALA A 273 -30.30 -26.55 -5.70
C ALA A 273 -29.17 -25.60 -6.10
N GLU A 274 -29.43 -24.73 -7.06
CA GLU A 274 -28.63 -23.53 -7.28
C GLU A 274 -29.16 -22.47 -6.33
N VAL A 275 -28.31 -21.94 -5.46
CA VAL A 275 -28.67 -20.93 -4.47
C VAL A 275 -27.93 -19.63 -4.76
N LYS A 276 -28.63 -18.50 -4.66
CA LYS A 276 -28.08 -17.17 -4.88
C LYS A 276 -28.60 -16.19 -3.84
N ASP A 277 -27.75 -15.23 -3.48
CA ASP A 277 -28.13 -14.05 -2.73
C ASP A 277 -28.75 -12.97 -3.64
N ALA A 278 -29.08 -11.79 -3.10
CA ALA A 278 -29.70 -10.70 -3.85
C ALA A 278 -28.76 -10.10 -4.90
N PHE A 279 -27.45 -10.25 -4.67
CA PHE A 279 -26.37 -9.80 -5.53
C PHE A 279 -25.90 -10.89 -6.51
N LYS A 280 -26.66 -11.99 -6.63
CA LYS A 280 -26.42 -13.12 -7.54
C LYS A 280 -25.15 -13.92 -7.22
N ARG A 281 -24.57 -13.77 -6.04
CA ARG A 281 -23.48 -14.63 -5.53
C ARG A 281 -24.06 -15.90 -4.94
N GLY A 282 -23.33 -17.00 -5.03
CA GLY A 282 -23.74 -18.27 -4.46
C GLY A 282 -23.12 -19.44 -5.21
N GLY A 283 -23.87 -20.53 -5.30
CA GLY A 283 -23.35 -21.78 -5.82
C GLY A 283 -24.41 -22.88 -5.91
N TRP A 284 -23.97 -24.12 -6.01
CA TRP A 284 -24.86 -25.28 -5.95
C TRP A 284 -24.72 -26.00 -4.63
N ILE A 285 -25.82 -26.50 -4.09
CA ILE A 285 -25.86 -27.36 -2.91
C ILE A 285 -26.43 -28.73 -3.27
N LEU A 286 -25.92 -29.76 -2.62
CA LEU A 286 -26.40 -31.14 -2.71
C LEU A 286 -26.64 -31.67 -1.30
N THR A 287 -27.83 -32.21 -1.07
CA THR A 287 -28.17 -32.96 0.13
C THR A 287 -28.81 -34.27 -0.32
N THR A 288 -28.29 -35.40 0.12
CA THR A 288 -28.89 -36.73 -0.06
C THR A 288 -28.75 -37.50 1.26
N PRO A 289 -29.39 -38.67 1.42
CA PRO A 289 -29.26 -39.46 2.65
C PRO A 289 -27.82 -39.82 3.03
N THR A 290 -26.89 -39.79 2.06
CA THR A 290 -25.50 -40.19 2.25
C THR A 290 -24.48 -39.09 1.92
N ARG A 291 -24.90 -37.95 1.37
CA ARG A 291 -24.00 -36.84 1.00
C ARG A 291 -24.57 -35.48 1.40
N ALA A 292 -23.71 -34.61 1.86
CA ALA A 292 -23.96 -33.17 1.91
C ALA A 292 -22.77 -32.48 1.27
N ALA A 293 -22.99 -31.55 0.35
CA ALA A 293 -21.93 -30.84 -0.34
C ALA A 293 -22.42 -29.50 -0.89
N TYR A 294 -21.48 -28.62 -1.18
CA TYR A 294 -21.74 -27.44 -2.01
C TYR A 294 -20.57 -27.20 -2.97
N THR A 295 -20.83 -26.41 -4.01
CA THR A 295 -19.79 -25.91 -4.91
C THR A 295 -20.03 -24.45 -5.24
N ARG A 296 -18.94 -23.70 -5.38
CA ARG A 296 -18.96 -22.30 -5.78
C ARG A 296 -17.79 -21.97 -6.71
N PRO A 297 -17.94 -20.95 -7.58
CA PRO A 297 -16.78 -20.36 -8.21
C PRO A 297 -15.89 -19.71 -7.16
N LEU A 298 -14.57 -19.83 -7.34
CA LEU A 298 -13.61 -19.02 -6.61
C LEU A 298 -13.24 -17.79 -7.43
N PRO A 299 -12.97 -16.65 -6.78
CA PRO A 299 -12.34 -15.54 -7.46
C PRO A 299 -11.02 -16.00 -8.06
N GLN A 300 -10.65 -15.39 -9.18
CA GLN A 300 -9.33 -15.57 -9.75
C GLN A 300 -8.27 -15.06 -8.77
N PRO A 301 -7.08 -15.70 -8.70
CA PRO A 301 -6.01 -15.14 -7.91
C PRO A 301 -5.68 -13.71 -8.34
N MET A 302 -5.50 -12.80 -7.38
CA MET A 302 -5.33 -11.36 -7.57
C MET A 302 -4.20 -11.04 -8.54
N TYR A 303 -3.09 -11.78 -8.42
CA TYR A 303 -1.89 -11.57 -9.22
C TYR A 303 -1.90 -12.28 -10.59
N LEU A 304 -2.94 -13.05 -10.92
CA LEU A 304 -3.04 -13.75 -12.20
C LEU A 304 -3.61 -12.83 -13.28
N TRP A 305 -2.94 -11.74 -13.63
CA TRP A 305 -3.48 -10.76 -14.58
C TRP A 305 -3.67 -11.34 -16.00
N GLY A 306 -4.83 -11.08 -16.59
CA GLY A 306 -5.16 -11.50 -17.96
C GLY A 306 -5.41 -13.01 -18.17
N GLY A 307 -5.24 -13.82 -17.13
CA GLY A 307 -5.67 -15.23 -17.15
C GLY A 307 -7.18 -15.37 -16.95
N ASN A 308 -7.72 -16.56 -17.20
CA ASN A 308 -9.00 -16.97 -16.61
C ASN A 308 -8.86 -18.42 -16.14
N ALA A 309 -8.57 -18.58 -14.85
CA ALA A 309 -8.37 -19.88 -14.27
C ALA A 309 -9.68 -20.70 -14.16
N ASN A 310 -10.86 -20.06 -14.20
CA ASN A 310 -12.17 -20.72 -14.07
C ASN A 310 -12.21 -21.75 -12.92
N LEU A 311 -11.78 -21.33 -11.73
CA LEU A 311 -11.65 -22.20 -10.57
C LEU A 311 -12.99 -22.43 -9.89
N SER A 312 -13.25 -23.68 -9.51
CA SER A 312 -14.44 -24.07 -8.74
C SER A 312 -14.05 -24.89 -7.52
N LEU A 313 -14.54 -24.49 -6.35
CA LEU A 313 -14.39 -25.23 -5.11
C LEU A 313 -15.57 -26.18 -4.94
N VAL A 314 -15.31 -27.42 -4.56
CA VAL A 314 -16.33 -28.39 -4.12
C VAL A 314 -16.00 -28.80 -2.69
N THR A 315 -16.91 -28.50 -1.77
CA THR A 315 -16.79 -28.87 -0.36
C THR A 315 -17.77 -29.98 -0.05
N GLN A 316 -17.26 -31.12 0.42
CA GLN A 316 -18.05 -32.22 0.95
C GLN A 316 -18.13 -32.08 2.47
N LEU A 317 -19.35 -32.10 2.99
CA LEU A 317 -19.66 -32.03 4.40
C LEU A 317 -19.99 -33.42 4.94
N LYS A 318 -20.01 -33.57 6.26
CA LYS A 318 -20.52 -34.80 6.91
C LYS A 318 -21.97 -35.07 6.47
N PRO A 319 -22.37 -36.34 6.24
CA PRO A 319 -23.75 -36.68 5.93
C PRO A 319 -24.72 -36.10 6.97
N GLY A 320 -25.80 -35.46 6.49
CA GLY A 320 -26.80 -34.80 7.33
C GLY A 320 -26.50 -33.34 7.69
N ALA A 321 -25.31 -32.81 7.37
CA ALA A 321 -25.03 -31.38 7.51
C ALA A 321 -25.85 -30.54 6.53
N ASP A 322 -26.17 -29.30 6.90
CA ASP A 322 -26.81 -28.33 6.02
C ASP A 322 -25.75 -27.59 5.19
N PRO A 323 -25.72 -27.73 3.84
CA PRO A 323 -24.76 -27.03 3.00
C PRO A 323 -24.86 -25.50 3.04
N LEU A 324 -25.96 -24.94 3.55
CA LEU A 324 -26.14 -23.51 3.74
C LEU A 324 -25.55 -22.97 5.06
N ALA A 325 -25.23 -23.85 6.01
CA ALA A 325 -24.70 -23.46 7.32
C ALA A 325 -23.18 -23.16 7.31
N GLY A 326 -22.51 -23.36 6.17
CA GLY A 326 -21.08 -23.09 5.99
C GLY A 326 -20.19 -24.34 6.02
N ALA A 327 -18.88 -24.12 5.94
CA ALA A 327 -17.85 -25.14 5.76
C ALA A 327 -17.29 -25.75 7.06
N SER A 328 -17.82 -25.37 8.22
CA SER A 328 -17.32 -25.81 9.53
C SER A 328 -17.29 -27.33 9.70
N ASP A 329 -18.17 -28.05 9.01
CA ASP A 329 -18.26 -29.52 8.98
C ASP A 329 -17.65 -30.17 7.72
N ALA A 330 -16.71 -29.48 7.05
CA ALA A 330 -16.02 -30.02 5.88
C ALA A 330 -15.28 -31.32 6.19
N ALA A 331 -15.66 -32.39 5.47
CA ALA A 331 -15.00 -33.69 5.49
C ALA A 331 -13.93 -33.79 4.39
N ALA A 332 -14.17 -33.17 3.23
CA ALA A 332 -13.23 -33.08 2.13
C ALA A 332 -13.49 -31.84 1.27
N VAL A 333 -12.45 -31.37 0.59
CA VAL A 333 -12.50 -30.18 -0.28
C VAL A 333 -11.70 -30.48 -1.54
N LYS A 334 -12.20 -30.07 -2.70
CA LYS A 334 -11.54 -30.25 -3.99
C LYS A 334 -11.61 -28.97 -4.81
N LEU A 335 -10.48 -28.55 -5.34
CA LEU A 335 -10.36 -27.45 -6.28
C LEU A 335 -10.31 -27.99 -7.70
N PHE A 336 -11.11 -27.42 -8.59
CA PHE A 336 -11.21 -27.80 -9.99
C PHE A 336 -10.88 -26.65 -10.92
N GLN A 337 -10.17 -26.96 -12.01
CA GLN A 337 -10.14 -26.14 -13.22
C GLN A 337 -11.10 -26.77 -14.24
N GLY A 338 -12.26 -26.14 -14.46
CA GLY A 338 -13.33 -26.76 -15.23
C GLY A 338 -13.81 -28.07 -14.57
N ALA A 339 -13.53 -29.22 -15.18
CA ALA A 339 -13.88 -30.54 -14.60
C ALA A 339 -12.67 -31.32 -14.07
N THR A 340 -11.46 -30.78 -14.19
CA THR A 340 -10.22 -31.44 -13.77
C THR A 340 -9.90 -31.03 -12.34
N PRO A 341 -9.82 -31.96 -11.37
CA PRO A 341 -9.35 -31.63 -10.04
C PRO A 341 -7.86 -31.30 -10.09
N ILE A 342 -7.45 -30.20 -9.48
CA ILE A 342 -6.06 -29.74 -9.46
C ILE A 342 -5.42 -29.83 -8.07
N ALA A 343 -6.21 -29.68 -7.00
CA ALA A 343 -5.79 -29.87 -5.61
C ALA A 343 -6.96 -30.35 -4.75
N TRP A 344 -6.68 -31.08 -3.68
CA TRP A 344 -7.70 -31.58 -2.77
C TRP A 344 -7.16 -31.85 -1.37
N TRP A 345 -8.08 -31.82 -0.41
CA TRP A 345 -7.82 -32.15 0.98
C TRP A 345 -8.96 -33.01 1.54
N SER A 346 -8.64 -33.93 2.44
CA SER A 346 -9.65 -34.55 3.30
C SER A 346 -9.11 -34.77 4.71
N ALA A 347 -10.02 -34.87 5.69
CA ALA A 347 -9.65 -35.16 7.06
C ALA A 347 -8.90 -36.50 7.21
N GLU A 348 -9.13 -37.46 6.30
CA GLU A 348 -8.51 -38.79 6.34
C GLU A 348 -7.17 -38.86 5.58
N SER A 349 -7.09 -38.21 4.41
CA SER A 349 -5.95 -38.34 3.49
C SER A 349 -4.96 -37.17 3.56
N GLY A 350 -5.31 -36.07 4.23
CA GLY A 350 -4.54 -34.84 4.16
C GLY A 350 -4.63 -34.19 2.77
N PHE A 351 -3.68 -33.29 2.50
CA PHE A 351 -3.56 -32.53 1.25
C PHE A 351 -2.87 -33.35 0.16
N ALA A 352 -3.35 -33.22 -1.08
CA ALA A 352 -2.70 -33.74 -2.27
C ALA A 352 -3.11 -32.93 -3.52
N HIS A 353 -2.31 -33.02 -4.57
CA HIS A 353 -2.54 -32.25 -5.81
C HIS A 353 -1.99 -32.98 -7.04
N ASP A 354 -2.37 -32.50 -8.21
CA ASP A 354 -1.77 -32.88 -9.50
C ASP A 354 -0.94 -31.69 -10.00
N GLU A 355 0.40 -31.80 -9.92
CA GLU A 355 1.32 -30.71 -10.27
C GLU A 355 1.17 -30.25 -11.73
N ALA A 356 0.99 -31.20 -12.67
CA ALA A 356 0.87 -30.86 -14.08
C ALA A 356 -0.45 -30.13 -14.36
N ALA A 357 -1.54 -30.57 -13.74
CA ALA A 357 -2.83 -29.90 -13.84
C ALA A 357 -2.82 -28.54 -13.11
N TRP A 358 -2.15 -28.44 -11.96
CA TRP A 358 -1.96 -27.20 -11.22
C TRP A 358 -1.23 -26.16 -12.06
N ARG A 359 -0.03 -26.47 -12.58
CA ARG A 359 0.77 -25.52 -13.37
C ARG A 359 0.15 -25.16 -14.71
N LYS A 360 -0.73 -26.01 -15.25
CA LYS A 360 -1.56 -25.67 -16.40
C LYS A 360 -2.66 -24.64 -16.04
N ALA A 361 -3.20 -24.70 -14.82
CA ALA A 361 -4.21 -23.78 -14.35
C ALA A 361 -3.62 -22.46 -13.84
N LEU A 362 -2.50 -22.55 -13.13
CA LEU A 362 -1.79 -21.50 -12.41
C LEU A 362 -0.30 -21.58 -12.79
N PRO A 363 0.10 -20.98 -13.93
CA PRO A 363 1.46 -21.06 -14.42
C PRO A 363 2.44 -20.29 -13.52
N GLU A 364 3.68 -20.78 -13.42
CA GLU A 364 4.74 -20.16 -12.59
C GLU A 364 5.07 -18.72 -13.00
N ARG A 365 4.89 -18.40 -14.29
CA ARG A 365 5.11 -17.05 -14.83
C ARG A 365 3.89 -16.62 -15.63
N PRO A 366 2.96 -15.86 -15.05
CA PRO A 366 1.87 -15.27 -15.81
C PRO A 366 2.41 -14.31 -16.88
N ALA A 367 1.64 -14.10 -17.95
CA ALA A 367 2.08 -13.35 -19.14
C ALA A 367 2.46 -11.88 -18.87
N ALA A 368 2.05 -11.33 -17.73
CA ALA A 368 2.35 -9.97 -17.26
C ALA A 368 3.13 -9.96 -15.93
N SER A 369 3.92 -10.99 -15.67
CA SER A 369 4.74 -11.08 -14.44
C SER A 369 5.86 -10.06 -14.42
N GLU A 370 6.16 -9.57 -13.22
CA GLU A 370 7.35 -8.76 -12.96
C GLU A 370 8.62 -9.63 -13.05
N GLY A 371 9.75 -8.98 -13.33
CA GLY A 371 11.05 -9.64 -13.22
C GLY A 371 11.31 -10.05 -11.78
N GLY A 372 11.91 -11.22 -11.57
CA GLY A 372 12.29 -11.67 -10.22
C GLY A 372 11.16 -12.32 -9.42
N LEU A 373 10.13 -12.90 -10.04
CA LEU A 373 9.16 -13.72 -9.30
C LEU A 373 9.81 -14.85 -8.49
N VAL A 374 9.37 -15.04 -7.25
CA VAL A 374 9.78 -16.17 -6.40
C VAL A 374 9.51 -17.50 -7.11
N SER A 375 10.48 -18.41 -7.05
CA SER A 375 10.33 -19.77 -7.55
C SER A 375 9.11 -20.47 -6.96
N GLY A 376 8.32 -21.12 -7.81
CA GLY A 376 7.13 -21.86 -7.38
C GLY A 376 5.92 -20.99 -7.01
N PHE A 377 5.91 -19.70 -7.39
CA PHE A 377 4.79 -18.76 -7.27
C PHE A 377 3.40 -19.41 -7.40
N LEU A 378 2.47 -19.03 -6.50
CA LEU A 378 1.19 -19.70 -6.26
C LEU A 378 1.36 -21.23 -6.10
N PRO A 379 1.99 -21.68 -4.99
CA PRO A 379 2.20 -23.10 -4.76
C PRO A 379 0.86 -23.84 -4.57
N PRO A 380 0.79 -25.16 -4.81
CA PRO A 380 -0.42 -25.95 -4.63
C PRO A 380 -1.08 -25.75 -3.26
N HIS A 381 -2.34 -25.29 -3.26
CA HIS A 381 -3.11 -25.01 -2.05
C HIS A 381 -4.62 -25.22 -2.27
N VAL A 382 -5.37 -25.23 -1.18
CA VAL A 382 -6.85 -25.21 -1.19
C VAL A 382 -7.32 -24.15 -0.20
N LEU A 383 -8.15 -23.22 -0.69
CA LEU A 383 -8.86 -22.25 0.14
C LEU A 383 -10.26 -22.79 0.47
N LEU A 384 -10.55 -23.04 1.74
CA LEU A 384 -11.88 -23.44 2.19
C LEU A 384 -12.75 -22.19 2.39
N VAL A 385 -13.76 -22.04 1.55
CA VAL A 385 -14.63 -20.85 1.50
C VAL A 385 -16.10 -21.26 1.57
N ASP A 386 -16.89 -20.50 2.33
CA ASP A 386 -18.35 -20.65 2.42
C ASP A 386 -19.05 -20.16 1.14
N LEU A 387 -20.37 -20.36 1.01
CA LEU A 387 -21.14 -19.91 -0.17
C LEU A 387 -21.21 -18.38 -0.31
N ASP A 388 -21.12 -17.66 0.80
CA ASP A 388 -21.16 -16.20 0.87
C ASP A 388 -19.79 -15.54 0.64
N GLY A 389 -18.71 -16.32 0.72
CA GLY A 389 -17.34 -15.90 0.46
C GLY A 389 -16.44 -15.88 1.68
N ASP A 390 -16.97 -16.13 2.88
CA ASP A 390 -16.15 -16.16 4.08
C ASP A 390 -15.10 -17.26 3.97
N VAL A 391 -13.85 -16.89 4.25
CA VAL A 391 -12.72 -17.82 4.26
C VAL A 391 -12.70 -18.49 5.63
N ARG A 392 -12.50 -19.80 5.66
CA ARG A 392 -12.42 -20.59 6.89
C ARG A 392 -11.02 -21.13 7.16
N ARG A 393 -10.31 -21.51 6.10
CA ARG A 393 -9.02 -22.17 6.20
C ARG A 393 -8.22 -22.05 4.91
N LEU A 394 -6.92 -21.84 5.05
CA LEU A 394 -5.93 -22.02 3.99
C LEU A 394 -5.19 -23.34 4.22
N ILE A 395 -5.14 -24.23 3.22
CA ILE A 395 -4.56 -25.57 3.34
C ILE A 395 -3.44 -25.75 2.32
N THR A 396 -2.28 -26.20 2.77
CA THR A 396 -1.08 -26.49 1.96
C THR A 396 -0.59 -27.92 2.23
N ALA A 397 0.47 -28.33 1.52
CA ALA A 397 1.16 -29.58 1.83
C ALA A 397 1.83 -29.61 3.23
N HIS A 398 2.07 -28.44 3.83
CA HIS A 398 2.79 -28.29 5.10
C HIS A 398 1.86 -28.17 6.31
N GLY A 399 0.57 -27.93 6.09
CA GLY A 399 -0.42 -27.83 7.15
C GLY A 399 -1.63 -27.01 6.74
N ALA A 400 -2.30 -26.44 7.74
CA ALA A 400 -3.40 -25.53 7.52
C ALA A 400 -3.33 -24.35 8.49
N VAL A 401 -3.79 -23.20 7.99
CA VAL A 401 -3.98 -21.98 8.76
C VAL A 401 -5.49 -21.78 8.93
N GLU A 402 -5.98 -21.87 10.16
CA GLU A 402 -7.36 -21.51 10.48
C GLU A 402 -7.48 -19.99 10.45
N THR A 403 -8.52 -19.47 9.78
CA THR A 403 -8.74 -18.03 9.78
C THR A 403 -9.36 -17.57 11.10
N LEU A 404 -9.08 -16.33 11.46
CA LEU A 404 -9.63 -15.72 12.67
C LEU A 404 -11.12 -15.38 12.51
N ALA A 405 -11.88 -15.68 13.56
CA ALA A 405 -13.26 -15.19 13.69
C ALA A 405 -13.30 -13.79 14.32
N ASP A 406 -12.31 -13.47 15.18
CA ASP A 406 -12.15 -12.20 15.86
C ASP A 406 -10.67 -11.91 16.18
N GLY A 407 -10.41 -10.73 16.74
CA GLY A 407 -9.08 -10.27 17.15
C GLY A 407 -8.58 -10.75 18.51
N ALA A 408 -9.08 -11.85 19.06
CA ALA A 408 -8.63 -12.31 20.38
C ALA A 408 -7.12 -12.64 20.36
N ALA A 409 -6.37 -12.19 21.37
CA ALA A 409 -4.91 -12.34 21.42
C ALA A 409 -4.45 -13.82 21.35
N ALA A 410 -5.17 -14.74 22.00
CA ALA A 410 -4.87 -16.18 21.94
C ALA A 410 -5.08 -16.75 20.53
N ALA A 411 -6.13 -16.31 19.84
CA ALA A 411 -6.39 -16.71 18.46
C ALA A 411 -5.32 -16.14 17.52
N SER A 412 -4.92 -14.88 17.72
CA SER A 412 -3.83 -14.22 16.98
C SER A 412 -2.50 -14.98 17.12
N SER A 413 -2.11 -15.34 18.34
CA SER A 413 -0.90 -16.14 18.59
C SER A 413 -0.98 -17.52 17.93
N GLN A 414 -2.14 -18.15 17.95
CA GLN A 414 -2.37 -19.43 17.28
C GLN A 414 -2.26 -19.30 15.75
N PHE A 415 -2.81 -18.23 15.17
CA PHE A 415 -2.73 -17.94 13.74
C PHE A 415 -1.27 -17.83 13.29
N ILE A 416 -0.46 -17.01 13.98
CA ILE A 416 0.97 -16.84 13.66
C ILE A 416 1.71 -18.17 13.75
N ALA A 417 1.49 -18.96 14.81
CA ALA A 417 2.14 -20.26 14.96
C ALA A 417 1.72 -21.26 13.86
N GLN A 418 0.45 -21.25 13.44
CA GLN A 418 -0.05 -22.07 12.34
C GLN A 418 0.52 -21.62 10.99
N ALA A 419 0.54 -20.32 10.72
CA ALA A 419 1.09 -19.73 9.50
C ALA A 419 2.58 -20.02 9.37
N ALA A 420 3.36 -19.78 10.42
CA ALA A 420 4.80 -20.06 10.46
C ALA A 420 5.12 -21.52 10.08
N LYS A 421 4.26 -22.47 10.48
CA LYS A 421 4.40 -23.89 10.14
C LYS A 421 3.89 -24.24 8.75
N ALA A 422 2.70 -23.76 8.38
CA ALA A 422 2.01 -24.17 7.15
C ALA A 422 2.53 -23.45 5.91
N LEU A 423 3.27 -22.34 6.07
CA LEU A 423 3.74 -21.47 5.01
C LEU A 423 5.27 -21.29 5.05
N PRO A 424 6.07 -22.35 4.79
CA PRO A 424 7.49 -22.40 5.15
C PRO A 424 8.42 -21.50 4.32
N ASP A 425 8.03 -21.09 3.12
CA ASP A 425 8.85 -20.29 2.19
C ASP A 425 8.10 -19.04 1.71
N ALA A 426 8.80 -18.16 0.98
CA ALA A 426 8.25 -16.90 0.48
C ALA A 426 6.99 -17.10 -0.39
N ALA A 427 6.96 -18.12 -1.25
CA ALA A 427 5.82 -18.41 -2.12
C ALA A 427 4.59 -18.86 -1.34
N HIS A 428 4.77 -19.62 -0.25
CA HIS A 428 3.67 -19.99 0.62
C HIS A 428 3.25 -18.86 1.55
N LEU A 429 4.19 -18.08 2.08
CA LEU A 429 3.88 -16.93 2.94
C LEU A 429 2.96 -15.95 2.23
N ASP A 430 3.22 -15.67 0.96
CA ASP A 430 2.43 -14.76 0.12
C ASP A 430 0.94 -15.16 -0.02
N LEU A 431 0.59 -16.43 0.22
CA LEU A 431 -0.81 -16.86 0.26
C LEU A 431 -1.64 -16.12 1.31
N VAL A 432 -1.01 -15.51 2.33
CA VAL A 432 -1.68 -14.61 3.27
C VAL A 432 -2.12 -13.33 2.56
N GLY A 433 -1.22 -12.65 1.84
CA GLY A 433 -1.54 -11.43 1.07
C GLY A 433 -2.56 -11.71 -0.03
N GLU A 434 -2.42 -12.83 -0.72
CA GLU A 434 -3.26 -13.23 -1.85
C GLU A 434 -4.70 -13.63 -1.43
N TYR A 435 -4.88 -14.33 -0.30
CA TYR A 435 -6.20 -14.89 0.07
C TYR A 435 -6.75 -14.47 1.42
N LEU A 436 -5.91 -14.07 2.36
CA LEU A 436 -6.29 -13.78 3.74
C LEU A 436 -6.19 -12.30 4.09
N PHE A 437 -5.80 -11.45 3.14
CA PHE A 437 -5.66 -10.01 3.33
C PHE A 437 -6.39 -9.25 2.23
N TYR A 438 -7.01 -8.13 2.59
CA TYR A 438 -7.67 -7.23 1.66
C TYR A 438 -7.09 -5.83 1.83
N TYR A 439 -6.47 -5.30 0.78
CA TYR A 439 -5.88 -3.97 0.81
C TYR A 439 -6.95 -2.90 1.01
N VAL A 440 -6.79 -2.07 2.03
CA VAL A 440 -7.60 -0.87 2.27
C VAL A 440 -6.71 0.28 2.67
N TYR A 441 -7.19 1.51 2.45
CA TYR A 441 -6.51 2.69 2.95
C TYR A 441 -6.77 2.93 4.44
N ASP A 442 -5.80 3.51 5.11
CA ASP A 442 -5.89 3.86 6.53
C ASP A 442 -6.97 4.88 6.83
N SER A 443 -7.48 4.80 8.06
CA SER A 443 -8.40 5.80 8.58
C SER A 443 -7.80 7.21 8.48
N PRO A 444 -8.55 8.21 7.99
CA PRO A 444 -8.12 9.61 8.03
C PRO A 444 -8.10 10.18 9.46
N ASP A 445 -8.60 9.45 10.45
CA ASP A 445 -8.56 9.84 11.85
C ASP A 445 -7.89 8.78 12.72
N SER A 446 -6.66 9.08 13.14
CA SER A 446 -5.87 8.32 14.13
C SER A 446 -6.61 7.90 15.40
N ARG A 447 -7.69 8.59 15.79
CA ARG A 447 -8.53 8.23 16.95
C ARG A 447 -9.47 7.05 16.69
N SER A 448 -9.76 6.79 15.42
CA SER A 448 -10.65 5.74 14.93
C SER A 448 -9.92 4.89 13.88
N PRO A 449 -8.87 4.13 14.27
CA PRO A 449 -7.97 3.45 13.34
C PRO A 449 -8.64 2.32 12.53
N LEU A 450 -9.82 1.86 12.95
CA LEU A 450 -10.57 0.80 12.27
C LEU A 450 -11.52 1.33 11.16
N VAL A 451 -11.63 2.64 10.99
CA VAL A 451 -12.36 3.22 9.85
C VAL A 451 -11.59 2.92 8.56
N ILE A 452 -12.30 2.49 7.52
CA ILE A 452 -11.69 2.27 6.21
C ILE A 452 -11.59 3.61 5.48
N GLY A 453 -10.37 4.03 5.15
CA GLY A 453 -10.09 5.18 4.30
C GLY A 453 -10.37 4.90 2.83
N ASN A 454 -10.12 5.91 2.00
CA ASN A 454 -10.10 5.77 0.55
C ASN A 454 -8.96 6.61 -0.05
N LYS A 455 -8.75 6.49 -1.37
CA LYS A 455 -7.65 7.17 -2.07
C LYS A 455 -7.55 8.68 -1.79
N LEU A 456 -8.70 9.34 -1.62
CA LEU A 456 -8.83 10.77 -1.35
C LEU A 456 -8.77 11.08 0.16
N THR A 457 -9.42 10.25 0.97
CA THR A 457 -9.62 10.51 2.39
C THR A 457 -9.01 9.37 3.21
N LYS A 458 -7.70 9.46 3.43
CA LYS A 458 -6.88 8.49 4.15
C LYS A 458 -5.93 9.17 5.12
N GLY A 459 -5.52 8.41 6.13
CA GLY A 459 -4.46 8.79 7.06
C GLY A 459 -3.16 8.06 6.73
N ASP A 460 -2.29 8.06 7.74
CA ASP A 460 -1.04 7.30 7.78
C ASP A 460 -1.06 6.63 9.16
N ILE A 461 -1.59 5.41 9.23
CA ILE A 461 -1.80 4.66 10.47
C ILE A 461 -1.36 3.22 10.23
N HIS A 462 -0.18 2.92 10.70
CA HIS A 462 0.39 1.60 10.61
C HIS A 462 -0.12 0.81 11.82
N GLN A 463 -0.78 -0.30 11.59
CA GLN A 463 -1.25 -1.24 12.61
C GLN A 463 -0.08 -2.13 13.06
N THR A 464 -0.17 -2.66 14.27
CA THR A 464 0.67 -3.78 14.70
C THR A 464 0.18 -5.08 14.08
N CYS A 465 1.00 -6.12 14.06
CA CYS A 465 0.57 -7.47 13.67
C CYS A 465 -0.71 -7.91 14.42
N GLU A 466 -0.81 -7.65 15.72
CA GLU A 466 -2.00 -7.96 16.51
C GLU A 466 -3.22 -7.12 16.10
N GLN A 467 -3.01 -5.83 15.81
CA GLN A 467 -4.08 -4.94 15.36
C GLN A 467 -4.58 -5.34 13.97
N THR A 468 -3.69 -5.69 13.03
CA THR A 468 -4.06 -6.22 11.71
C THR A 468 -4.87 -7.51 11.85
N LEU A 469 -4.44 -8.44 12.70
CA LEU A 469 -5.19 -9.66 13.00
C LEU A 469 -6.57 -9.36 13.62
N SER A 470 -6.69 -8.28 14.39
CA SER A 470 -7.96 -7.83 14.97
C SER A 470 -8.97 -7.27 13.96
N THR A 471 -8.53 -6.98 12.75
CA THR A 471 -9.41 -6.53 11.65
C THR A 471 -10.13 -7.67 10.93
N ALA A 472 -9.88 -8.92 11.34
CA ALA A 472 -10.45 -10.11 10.71
C ALA A 472 -11.97 -10.00 10.57
N CYS A 473 -12.45 -10.12 9.33
CA CYS A 473 -13.87 -10.13 8.98
C CYS A 473 -14.12 -11.24 7.95
N GLY A 474 -14.94 -12.23 8.31
CA GLY A 474 -15.18 -13.38 7.43
C GLY A 474 -13.90 -14.12 6.99
N GLY A 475 -12.91 -14.18 7.89
CA GLY A 475 -11.62 -14.82 7.66
C GLY A 475 -10.63 -14.05 6.78
N MET A 476 -10.94 -12.81 6.40
CA MET A 476 -9.99 -11.90 5.76
C MET A 476 -9.60 -10.77 6.70
N LEU A 477 -8.30 -10.49 6.75
CA LEU A 477 -7.69 -9.33 7.37
C LEU A 477 -7.79 -8.15 6.41
N ARG A 478 -7.63 -6.94 6.93
CA ARG A 478 -7.56 -5.73 6.12
C ARG A 478 -6.54 -4.76 6.69
N GLY A 479 -5.91 -4.02 5.80
CA GLY A 479 -4.92 -3.01 6.11
C GLY A 479 -4.26 -2.54 4.82
N ASP A 480 -3.22 -1.76 4.95
CA ASP A 480 -2.42 -1.28 3.82
C ASP A 480 -1.13 -2.11 3.63
N CYS A 481 -0.14 -1.56 2.94
CA CYS A 481 1.14 -2.24 2.72
C CYS A 481 2.00 -2.34 3.99
N ASP A 482 1.89 -1.36 4.87
CA ASP A 482 2.58 -1.30 6.14
C ASP A 482 2.05 -2.37 7.11
N ASP A 483 0.75 -2.64 7.07
CA ASP A 483 0.08 -3.64 7.90
C ASP A 483 0.42 -5.07 7.46
N LEU A 484 0.32 -5.35 6.15
CA LEU A 484 0.66 -6.65 5.59
C LEU A 484 2.13 -7.00 5.82
N SER A 485 3.02 -6.01 5.67
CA SER A 485 4.46 -6.18 5.92
C SER A 485 4.75 -6.54 7.37
N GLU A 486 4.05 -5.96 8.35
CA GLU A 486 4.22 -6.35 9.77
C GLU A 486 3.74 -7.77 10.03
N LEU A 487 2.60 -8.14 9.44
CA LEU A 487 2.08 -9.49 9.58
C LEU A 487 3.08 -10.52 9.01
N TYR A 488 3.63 -10.24 7.82
CA TYR A 488 4.66 -11.10 7.26
C TYR A 488 5.93 -11.13 8.10
N GLN A 489 6.38 -9.99 8.63
CA GLN A 489 7.53 -9.94 9.54
C GLN A 489 7.29 -10.83 10.77
N GLY A 490 6.14 -10.71 11.42
CA GLY A 490 5.78 -11.51 12.59
C GLY A 490 5.74 -13.02 12.31
N ILE A 491 5.26 -13.42 11.13
CA ILE A 491 5.27 -14.84 10.71
C ILE A 491 6.71 -15.30 10.40
N ALA A 492 7.50 -14.50 9.68
CA ALA A 492 8.87 -14.84 9.30
C ALA A 492 9.81 -14.94 10.52
N GLU A 493 9.68 -14.04 11.50
CA GLU A 493 10.41 -14.12 12.76
C GLU A 493 10.03 -15.37 13.57
N ALA A 494 8.75 -15.75 13.57
CA ALA A 494 8.30 -17.01 14.17
C ALA A 494 8.87 -18.26 13.47
N GLN A 495 9.36 -18.12 12.23
CA GLN A 495 10.12 -19.14 11.49
C GLN A 495 11.63 -19.09 11.78
N GLY A 496 12.10 -18.12 12.55
CA GLY A 496 13.51 -17.92 12.87
C GLY A 496 14.28 -17.12 11.80
N ARG A 497 13.59 -16.39 10.92
CA ARG A 497 14.21 -15.53 9.90
C ARG A 497 14.53 -14.16 10.48
N THR A 498 15.59 -13.53 9.97
CA THR A 498 15.90 -12.12 10.21
C THR A 498 15.19 -11.29 9.15
N ALA A 499 13.93 -10.94 9.43
CA ALA A 499 13.07 -10.19 8.52
C ALA A 499 12.96 -8.73 8.95
N HIS A 500 12.98 -7.83 7.98
CA HIS A 500 12.88 -6.39 8.20
C HIS A 500 11.84 -5.79 7.26
N ILE A 501 11.11 -4.78 7.73
CA ILE A 501 10.26 -3.97 6.86
C ILE A 501 11.14 -2.94 6.17
N ILE A 502 11.26 -3.05 4.85
CA ILE A 502 12.03 -2.12 4.02
C ILE A 502 11.15 -1.00 3.50
N THR A 503 11.73 0.19 3.34
CA THR A 503 11.09 1.31 2.65
C THR A 503 11.33 1.17 1.16
N LEU A 504 10.25 1.13 0.38
CA LEU A 504 10.26 1.21 -1.08
C LEU A 504 9.58 2.52 -1.51
N PRO A 505 9.78 2.97 -2.76
CA PRO A 505 9.13 4.19 -3.26
C PRO A 505 7.60 4.16 -3.09
N SER A 506 7.08 4.99 -2.17
CA SER A 506 5.65 5.08 -1.80
C SER A 506 5.03 3.73 -1.38
N HIS A 507 5.86 2.81 -0.85
CA HIS A 507 5.43 1.46 -0.50
C HIS A 507 6.27 0.87 0.65
N ALA A 508 5.67 -0.05 1.40
CA ALA A 508 6.36 -0.84 2.41
C ALA A 508 6.30 -2.32 2.03
N ALA A 509 7.40 -3.04 2.23
CA ALA A 509 7.47 -4.47 2.01
C ALA A 509 8.27 -5.12 3.14
N VAL A 510 8.03 -6.40 3.43
CA VAL A 510 8.97 -7.16 4.24
C VAL A 510 10.04 -7.77 3.33
N ALA A 511 11.28 -7.77 3.80
CA ALA A 511 12.37 -8.46 3.17
C ALA A 511 13.16 -9.31 4.17
N PHE A 512 13.71 -10.42 3.69
CA PHE A 512 14.68 -11.23 4.42
C PHE A 512 15.66 -11.86 3.43
N ALA A 513 16.84 -12.22 3.91
CA ALA A 513 17.88 -12.83 3.11
C ALA A 513 18.23 -14.23 3.62
N GLU A 514 18.47 -15.16 2.69
CA GLU A 514 18.92 -16.51 2.97
C GLU A 514 20.09 -16.84 2.03
N GLN A 515 21.02 -17.66 2.51
CA GLN A 515 22.10 -18.20 1.67
C GLN A 515 21.80 -19.66 1.37
N ASP A 516 21.85 -20.04 0.09
CA ASP A 516 21.58 -21.41 -0.34
C ASP A 516 22.82 -22.32 -0.23
N ASP A 517 22.64 -23.60 -0.58
CA ASP A 517 23.72 -24.60 -0.58
C ASP A 517 24.83 -24.28 -1.62
N GLU A 518 24.50 -23.50 -2.66
CA GLU A 518 25.44 -23.02 -3.69
C GLU A 518 26.15 -21.72 -3.30
N GLN A 519 25.98 -21.27 -2.05
CA GLN A 519 26.53 -20.03 -1.50
C GLN A 519 26.04 -18.76 -2.21
N GLN A 520 24.92 -18.84 -2.94
CA GLN A 520 24.23 -17.66 -3.47
C GLN A 520 23.35 -17.05 -2.37
N TRP A 521 23.27 -15.72 -2.37
CA TRP A 521 22.37 -14.97 -1.51
C TRP A 521 21.06 -14.73 -2.25
N HIS A 522 19.97 -15.08 -1.59
CA HIS A 522 18.60 -14.87 -2.02
C HIS A 522 17.97 -13.80 -1.13
N VAL A 523 17.50 -12.71 -1.72
CA VAL A 523 16.69 -11.71 -1.04
C VAL A 523 15.26 -11.87 -1.49
N PHE A 524 14.38 -12.18 -0.54
CA PHE A 524 12.95 -12.31 -0.78
C PHE A 524 12.24 -11.02 -0.36
N VAL A 525 11.27 -10.59 -1.16
CA VAL A 525 10.42 -9.43 -0.86
C VAL A 525 8.96 -9.85 -0.94
N LEU A 526 8.23 -9.68 0.16
CA LEU A 526 6.79 -9.87 0.22
C LEU A 526 6.10 -8.52 0.41
N GLN A 527 5.10 -8.24 -0.42
CA GLN A 527 4.45 -6.94 -0.57
C GLN A 527 2.95 -7.13 -0.83
N THR A 528 2.20 -6.06 -1.14
CA THR A 528 0.78 -6.15 -1.55
C THR A 528 0.60 -6.60 -3.01
N GLY A 529 1.71 -6.89 -3.69
CA GLY A 529 1.80 -7.45 -5.04
C GLY A 529 2.44 -8.84 -5.04
N GLN A 530 2.93 -9.25 -6.21
CA GLN A 530 3.61 -10.54 -6.37
C GLN A 530 4.86 -10.64 -5.47
N PRO A 531 5.18 -11.84 -4.93
CA PRO A 531 6.38 -12.05 -4.15
C PRO A 531 7.59 -12.12 -5.07
N LEU A 532 8.67 -11.43 -4.69
CA LEU A 532 9.88 -11.30 -5.50
C LEU A 532 11.10 -11.96 -4.82
N GLU A 533 12.04 -12.39 -5.64
CA GLU A 533 13.29 -13.07 -5.32
C GLU A 533 14.43 -12.50 -6.17
N PHE A 534 15.50 -12.08 -5.50
CA PHE A 534 16.70 -11.54 -6.13
C PHE A 534 17.91 -12.33 -5.68
N VAL A 535 18.68 -12.83 -6.65
CA VAL A 535 19.80 -13.74 -6.39
C VAL A 535 21.11 -13.13 -6.85
N ASP A 536 22.15 -13.23 -6.02
CA ASP A 536 23.51 -12.83 -6.36
C ASP A 536 24.56 -13.61 -5.55
N ALA A 537 25.83 -13.59 -5.99
CA ALA A 537 26.92 -14.21 -5.24
C ALA A 537 27.25 -13.48 -3.94
N THR A 538 26.81 -12.21 -3.80
CA THR A 538 27.01 -11.40 -2.60
C THR A 538 25.68 -10.81 -2.12
N LEU A 539 25.49 -10.72 -0.81
CA LEU A 539 24.28 -10.12 -0.24
C LEU A 539 24.09 -8.64 -0.68
N PRO A 540 25.12 -7.76 -0.66
CA PRO A 540 24.99 -6.42 -1.22
C PRO A 540 24.56 -6.40 -2.69
N GLY A 541 25.06 -7.35 -3.51
CA GLY A 541 24.67 -7.47 -4.92
C GLY A 541 23.20 -7.89 -5.09
N ALA A 542 22.72 -8.81 -4.25
CA ALA A 542 21.30 -9.22 -4.26
C ALA A 542 20.40 -8.05 -3.83
N LEU A 543 20.75 -7.34 -2.76
CA LEU A 543 20.03 -6.15 -2.29
C LEU A 543 20.06 -5.01 -3.31
N THR A 544 21.17 -4.80 -4.03
CA THR A 544 21.23 -3.82 -5.11
C THR A 544 20.17 -4.13 -6.17
N LYS A 545 20.08 -5.39 -6.61
CA LYS A 545 19.05 -5.83 -7.57
C LYS A 545 17.64 -5.63 -7.02
N THR A 546 17.44 -5.90 -5.73
CA THR A 546 16.16 -5.70 -5.05
C THR A 546 15.72 -4.25 -5.08
N TYR A 547 16.53 -3.30 -4.59
CA TYR A 547 16.12 -1.90 -4.53
C TYR A 547 16.00 -1.28 -5.93
N SER A 548 16.94 -1.59 -6.84
CA SER A 548 16.89 -1.06 -8.22
C SER A 548 15.74 -1.62 -9.05
N SER A 549 15.11 -2.75 -8.68
CA SER A 549 13.93 -3.24 -9.41
C SER A 549 12.66 -2.45 -9.12
N PHE A 550 12.59 -1.79 -7.96
CA PHE A 550 11.47 -0.92 -7.59
C PHE A 550 11.67 0.51 -8.06
N ASP A 551 12.92 0.93 -8.23
CA ASP A 551 13.23 2.21 -8.84
C ASP A 551 14.70 2.27 -9.26
N GLU A 552 14.94 2.23 -10.58
CA GLU A 552 16.29 2.34 -11.15
C GLU A 552 16.90 3.74 -10.93
N ALA A 553 16.07 4.75 -10.65
CA ALA A 553 16.53 6.10 -10.39
C ALA A 553 16.83 6.35 -8.90
N ASP A 554 16.46 5.45 -7.99
CA ASP A 554 16.81 5.62 -6.58
C ASP A 554 18.31 5.42 -6.38
N THR A 555 18.84 6.15 -5.41
CA THR A 555 20.25 6.05 -5.03
C THR A 555 20.41 4.87 -4.07
N PHE A 556 21.03 3.78 -4.54
CA PHE A 556 21.29 2.62 -3.68
C PHE A 556 22.63 2.75 -2.97
N ASP A 557 22.61 2.69 -1.64
CA ASP A 557 23.81 2.55 -0.80
C ASP A 557 23.64 1.33 0.11
N PRO A 558 24.46 0.27 -0.05
CA PRO A 558 24.36 -0.92 0.78
C PRO A 558 24.63 -0.64 2.27
N ASN A 559 25.22 0.51 2.62
CA ASN A 559 25.51 0.92 3.99
C ASN A 559 24.41 1.80 4.59
N GLY A 560 23.34 2.07 3.85
CA GLY A 560 22.25 2.98 4.25
C GLY A 560 20.90 2.55 3.68
N LEU A 561 20.53 1.28 3.84
CA LEU A 561 19.28 0.71 3.35
C LEU A 561 18.08 1.27 4.09
N GLY A 562 17.07 1.72 3.35
CA GLY A 562 15.82 2.25 3.88
C GLY A 562 14.97 1.17 4.56
N LEU A 563 14.65 1.39 5.83
CA LEU A 563 13.91 0.48 6.70
C LEU A 563 12.85 1.24 7.50
N LEU A 564 11.80 0.55 7.93
CA LEU A 564 10.74 1.10 8.75
C LEU A 564 10.75 0.45 10.14
N LEU A 565 10.99 1.23 11.20
CA LEU A 565 11.01 0.74 12.59
C LEU A 565 9.98 1.48 13.46
N ARG A 566 9.50 0.79 14.51
CA ARG A 566 8.59 1.32 15.54
C ARG A 566 9.11 0.97 16.93
N PHE A 567 9.17 1.95 17.84
CA PHE A 567 9.76 1.76 19.18
C PHE A 567 8.84 2.00 20.38
N SER A 568 7.74 2.75 20.24
CA SER A 568 7.04 3.29 21.43
C SER A 568 5.52 3.46 21.30
N GLY A 569 4.82 2.41 20.88
CA GLY A 569 3.35 2.43 20.74
C GLY A 569 2.86 3.49 19.76
N GLU A 570 3.69 3.80 18.76
CA GLU A 570 3.43 4.81 17.76
C GLU A 570 2.45 4.28 16.72
N ASN A 571 1.59 5.18 16.22
CA ASN A 571 0.64 4.86 15.17
C ASN A 571 1.27 4.82 13.78
N THR A 572 2.53 5.21 13.61
CA THR A 572 3.28 5.10 12.34
C THR A 572 4.70 4.60 12.59
N ARG A 573 5.34 4.07 11.54
CA ARG A 573 6.77 3.74 11.57
C ARG A 573 7.60 4.95 11.16
N SER A 574 8.83 5.00 11.66
CA SER A 574 9.82 5.96 11.16
C SER A 574 10.73 5.27 10.15
N SER A 575 11.12 6.02 9.11
CA SER A 575 12.16 5.56 8.19
C SER A 575 13.54 5.73 8.83
N TRP A 576 14.38 4.72 8.65
CA TRP A 576 15.75 4.65 9.12
C TRP A 576 16.64 4.11 8.00
N ARG A 577 17.95 4.37 8.10
CA ARG A 577 18.94 3.86 7.13
C ARG A 577 19.97 3.02 7.88
N LEU A 578 20.07 1.73 7.58
CA LEU A 578 21.02 0.81 8.22
C LEU A 578 21.83 0.00 7.20
N SER A 579 22.98 -0.50 7.63
CA SER A 579 23.84 -1.37 6.80
C SER A 579 23.15 -2.68 6.41
N TRP A 580 23.46 -3.18 5.22
CA TRP A 580 23.07 -4.51 4.72
C TRP A 580 23.35 -5.65 5.71
N ARG A 581 24.35 -5.49 6.59
CA ARG A 581 24.71 -6.48 7.61
C ARG A 581 23.54 -6.87 8.51
N ILE A 582 22.53 -6.02 8.68
CA ILE A 582 21.34 -6.37 9.48
C ILE A 582 20.57 -7.58 8.95
N PHE A 583 20.72 -7.92 7.66
CA PHE A 583 20.08 -9.08 7.05
C PHE A 583 20.86 -10.38 7.28
N ALA A 584 22.17 -10.31 7.55
CA ALA A 584 23.05 -11.46 7.70
C ALA A 584 23.53 -11.70 9.14
N GLU A 585 23.57 -10.66 9.97
CA GLU A 585 24.20 -10.69 11.29
C GLU A 585 23.22 -10.28 12.40
N PRO A 586 22.50 -11.24 13.03
CA PRO A 586 21.46 -10.93 14.02
C PRO A 586 21.95 -10.09 15.21
N ALA A 587 23.19 -10.29 15.67
CA ALA A 587 23.76 -9.52 16.78
C ALA A 587 24.07 -8.07 16.39
N TYR A 588 24.54 -7.85 15.15
CA TYR A 588 24.73 -6.51 14.60
C TYR A 588 23.37 -5.83 14.40
N ALA A 589 22.38 -6.53 13.83
CA ALA A 589 21.02 -6.04 13.68
C ALA A 589 20.41 -5.58 15.02
N GLN A 590 20.51 -6.41 16.06
CA GLN A 590 20.04 -6.05 17.40
C GLN A 590 20.73 -4.79 17.93
N THR A 591 22.05 -4.68 17.76
CA THR A 591 22.82 -3.51 18.23
C THR A 591 22.40 -2.25 17.49
N MET A 592 22.25 -2.31 16.17
CA MET A 592 21.85 -1.16 15.35
C MET A 592 20.40 -0.74 15.63
N ILE A 593 19.48 -1.69 15.79
CA ILE A 593 18.10 -1.39 16.23
C ILE A 593 18.10 -0.74 17.61
N ASP A 594 18.95 -1.20 18.53
CA ASP A 594 19.11 -0.58 19.84
C ASP A 594 19.73 0.83 19.78
N VAL A 595 20.55 1.14 18.77
CA VAL A 595 21.05 2.49 18.49
C VAL A 595 19.92 3.37 17.93
N GLN A 596 19.13 2.87 16.98
CA GLN A 596 17.96 3.58 16.45
C GLN A 596 16.89 3.83 17.52
N LYS A 597 16.76 2.91 18.49
CA LYS A 597 15.96 3.16 19.68
C LYS A 597 16.50 4.34 20.49
N ASP A 598 17.81 4.44 20.71
CA ASP A 598 18.39 5.59 21.42
C ASP A 598 18.19 6.90 20.63
N TRP A 599 18.29 6.87 19.30
CA TRP A 599 17.89 7.98 18.44
C TRP A 599 16.44 8.39 18.66
N HIS A 600 15.54 7.40 18.69
CA HIS A 600 14.11 7.61 18.84
C HIS A 600 13.71 8.24 20.16
N TYR A 601 14.40 7.87 21.25
CA TYR A 601 14.23 8.47 22.57
C TYR A 601 15.14 9.68 22.82
N GLN A 602 15.95 10.06 21.83
CA GLN A 602 16.95 11.13 21.89
C GLN A 602 17.91 11.00 23.08
N THR A 603 18.25 9.76 23.45
CA THR A 603 19.27 9.42 24.45
C THR A 603 20.60 9.18 23.73
N TYR A 604 21.05 10.19 22.97
CA TYR A 604 22.17 10.11 22.04
C TYR A 604 23.48 9.69 22.69
N GLN A 605 23.69 9.99 23.97
CA GLN A 605 24.88 9.56 24.72
C GLN A 605 25.07 8.04 24.63
N ARG A 606 23.99 7.27 24.76
CA ARG A 606 24.03 5.81 24.71
C ARG A 606 24.29 5.30 23.30
N GLY A 607 23.65 5.90 22.30
CA GLY A 607 23.92 5.61 20.90
C GLY A 607 25.39 5.83 20.58
N ILE A 608 25.93 7.00 20.95
CA ILE A 608 27.35 7.35 20.76
C ILE A 608 28.27 6.34 21.45
N ALA A 609 27.96 5.97 22.70
CA ALA A 609 28.77 5.00 23.44
C ALA A 609 28.76 3.60 22.80
N LYS A 610 27.61 3.14 22.27
CA LYS A 610 27.49 1.86 21.55
C LYS A 610 28.31 1.89 20.26
N MET A 611 28.20 2.95 19.46
CA MET A 611 28.94 3.06 18.20
C MET A 611 30.45 3.17 18.43
N LEU A 612 30.88 3.98 19.40
CA LEU A 612 32.29 4.06 19.80
C LEU A 612 32.82 2.71 20.28
N LYS A 613 32.00 1.94 21.00
CA LYS A 613 32.37 0.59 21.45
C LYS A 613 32.54 -0.37 20.28
N LEU A 614 31.61 -0.40 19.32
CA LEU A 614 31.71 -1.24 18.13
C LEU A 614 33.02 -0.97 17.38
N ILE A 615 33.31 0.31 17.14
CA ILE A 615 34.54 0.75 16.47
C ILE A 615 35.79 0.36 17.29
N ALA A 616 35.77 0.58 18.61
CA ALA A 616 36.89 0.23 19.49
C ALA A 616 37.14 -1.29 19.59
N ASP A 617 36.09 -2.10 19.46
CA ASP A 617 36.18 -3.56 19.42
C ASP A 617 36.70 -4.09 18.06
N GLY A 618 36.95 -3.19 17.11
CA GLY A 618 37.57 -3.48 15.81
C GLY A 618 36.59 -3.62 14.64
N ASP A 619 35.31 -3.26 14.83
CA ASP A 619 34.32 -3.24 13.74
C ASP A 619 34.48 -1.94 12.92
N ASP A 620 35.29 -2.03 11.87
CA ASP A 620 35.66 -0.91 11.00
C ASP A 620 34.69 -0.68 9.83
N ASP A 621 33.44 -1.16 9.94
CA ASP A 621 32.41 -0.97 8.93
C ASP A 621 32.08 0.52 8.72
N THR A 622 31.97 0.94 7.46
CA THR A 622 31.71 2.33 7.08
C THR A 622 30.42 2.88 7.70
N ALA A 623 29.37 2.05 7.79
CA ALA A 623 28.09 2.47 8.36
C ALA A 623 28.22 2.87 9.83
N ASN A 624 29.14 2.24 10.59
CA ASN A 624 29.34 2.57 11.99
C ASN A 624 29.83 4.02 12.18
N TYR A 625 30.73 4.47 11.31
CA TYR A 625 31.28 5.82 11.33
C TYR A 625 30.25 6.85 10.87
N ARG A 626 29.47 6.55 9.84
CA ARG A 626 28.39 7.41 9.35
C ARG A 626 27.27 7.57 10.39
N GLU A 627 26.87 6.48 11.04
CA GLU A 627 25.88 6.50 12.13
C GLU A 627 26.36 7.39 13.30
N LEU A 628 27.63 7.24 13.68
CA LEU A 628 28.26 8.05 14.72
C LEU A 628 28.35 9.54 14.32
N SER A 629 28.63 9.84 13.05
CA SER A 629 28.55 11.21 12.52
C SER A 629 27.15 11.80 12.73
N GLY A 630 26.10 11.06 12.35
CA GLY A 630 24.72 11.48 12.53
C GLY A 630 24.41 11.82 14.00
N LEU A 631 24.79 10.93 14.93
CA LEU A 631 24.58 11.13 16.36
C LEU A 631 25.27 12.40 16.88
N TYR A 632 26.47 12.70 16.40
CA TYR A 632 27.17 13.93 16.75
C TYR A 632 26.50 15.18 16.18
N SER A 633 25.98 15.13 14.96
CA SER A 633 25.24 16.25 14.36
C SER A 633 24.00 16.62 15.19
N PHE A 634 23.26 15.63 15.69
CA PHE A 634 22.06 15.85 16.49
C PHE A 634 22.32 16.34 17.92
N THR A 635 23.58 16.30 18.36
CA THR A 635 24.03 16.86 19.65
C THR A 635 24.79 18.19 19.48
N GLY A 636 24.85 18.72 18.25
CA GLY A 636 25.51 19.99 17.93
C GLY A 636 27.03 19.92 17.91
N GLN A 637 27.62 18.73 18.00
CA GLN A 637 29.07 18.52 17.93
C GLN A 637 29.51 18.39 16.46
N TYR A 638 29.23 19.43 15.68
CA TYR A 638 29.32 19.40 14.21
C TYR A 638 30.72 19.10 13.67
N ALA A 639 31.78 19.58 14.33
CA ALA A 639 33.16 19.24 13.97
C ALA A 639 33.44 17.73 14.10
N LYS A 640 32.95 17.07 15.15
CA LYS A 640 33.07 15.61 15.31
C LYS A 640 32.25 14.87 14.25
N SER A 641 31.06 15.38 13.94
CA SER A 641 30.24 14.82 12.86
C SER A 641 30.99 14.85 11.53
N ALA A 642 31.53 16.00 11.12
CA ALA A 642 32.31 16.11 9.89
C ALA A 642 33.55 15.17 9.87
N ASP A 643 34.28 15.05 10.98
CA ASP A 643 35.43 14.15 11.09
C ASP A 643 35.06 12.67 10.94
N TYR A 644 34.07 12.19 11.70
CA TYR A 644 33.59 10.80 11.57
C TYR A 644 32.99 10.52 10.21
N HIS A 645 32.36 11.50 9.57
CA HIS A 645 31.81 11.36 8.22
C HIS A 645 32.92 11.25 7.17
N GLN A 646 33.98 12.05 7.28
CA GLN A 646 35.17 11.91 6.43
C GLN A 646 35.81 10.52 6.62
N GLN A 647 35.90 10.05 7.86
CA GLN A 647 36.40 8.70 8.16
C GLN A 647 35.53 7.60 7.54
N ALA A 648 34.21 7.80 7.42
CA ALA A 648 33.32 6.90 6.70
C ALA A 648 33.64 6.92 5.20
N ILE A 649 33.74 8.10 4.57
CA ILE A 649 34.09 8.27 3.15
C ILE A 649 35.42 7.58 2.80
N ASP A 650 36.41 7.71 3.66
CA ASP A 650 37.73 7.11 3.45
C ASP A 650 37.68 5.57 3.43
N ARG A 651 36.70 4.97 4.12
CA ARG A 651 36.48 3.52 4.22
C ARG A 651 35.52 2.95 3.19
N THR A 652 34.65 3.77 2.62
CA THR A 652 33.79 3.36 1.50
C THR A 652 34.67 2.90 0.34
N PRO A 653 34.49 1.70 -0.26
CA PRO A 653 35.30 1.29 -1.42
C PRO A 653 34.66 1.73 -2.74
N ASP A 654 33.33 1.78 -2.78
CA ASP A 654 32.54 2.10 -3.97
C ASP A 654 32.55 3.61 -4.27
N ALA A 655 32.86 3.98 -5.52
CA ALA A 655 33.03 5.36 -5.92
C ALA A 655 31.70 6.14 -5.93
N GLU A 656 30.60 5.47 -6.27
CA GLU A 656 29.27 6.08 -6.30
C GLU A 656 28.79 6.38 -4.86
N SER A 657 28.92 5.41 -3.95
CA SER A 657 28.61 5.60 -2.52
C SER A 657 29.46 6.72 -1.88
N LYS A 658 30.72 6.87 -2.29
CA LYS A 658 31.58 8.00 -1.88
C LYS A 658 31.06 9.35 -2.35
N LEU A 659 30.58 9.43 -3.59
CA LEU A 659 30.03 10.66 -4.15
C LEU A 659 28.83 11.14 -3.32
N TYR A 660 27.88 10.25 -3.03
CA TYR A 660 26.73 10.56 -2.19
C TYR A 660 27.13 10.96 -0.77
N SER A 661 28.05 10.21 -0.16
CA SER A 661 28.57 10.52 1.18
C SER A 661 29.29 11.88 1.21
N SER A 662 29.94 12.28 0.11
CA SER A 662 30.61 13.59 0.00
C SER A 662 29.61 14.74 -0.04
N VAL A 663 28.42 14.55 -0.63
CA VAL A 663 27.34 15.56 -0.56
C VAL A 663 26.88 15.76 0.88
N GLU A 664 26.71 14.68 1.64
CA GLU A 664 26.38 14.75 3.08
C GLU A 664 27.49 15.45 3.88
N LEU A 665 28.77 15.24 3.53
CA LEU A 665 29.89 15.94 4.17
C LEU A 665 29.81 17.46 4.02
N VAL A 666 29.40 17.96 2.85
CA VAL A 666 29.23 19.41 2.61
C VAL A 666 28.27 20.01 3.64
N GLN A 667 27.15 19.34 3.93
CA GLN A 667 26.19 19.78 4.94
C GLN A 667 26.83 19.80 6.34
N HIS A 668 27.53 18.73 6.72
CA HIS A 668 28.19 18.64 8.02
C HIS A 668 29.26 19.73 8.21
N LEU A 669 29.98 20.09 7.15
CA LEU A 669 30.98 21.16 7.17
C LEU A 669 30.33 22.55 7.31
N PHE A 670 29.20 22.81 6.63
CA PHE A 670 28.46 24.05 6.84
C PHE A 670 27.88 24.15 8.26
N ASP A 671 27.31 23.08 8.79
CA ASP A 671 26.83 23.06 10.19
C ASP A 671 27.98 23.25 11.19
N ALA A 672 29.21 22.86 10.85
CA ALA A 672 30.42 23.07 11.64
C ALA A 672 31.07 24.45 11.44
N ASP A 673 30.40 25.38 10.75
CA ASP A 673 30.91 26.70 10.38
C ASP A 673 32.22 26.68 9.55
N ASP A 674 32.53 25.55 8.87
CA ASP A 674 33.66 25.40 7.94
C ASP A 674 33.21 25.55 6.48
N ALA A 675 32.65 26.73 6.17
CA ALA A 675 32.14 27.04 4.83
C ALA A 675 33.23 26.96 3.75
N ALA A 676 34.50 27.25 4.10
CA ALA A 676 35.61 27.17 3.16
C ALA A 676 35.84 25.72 2.71
N LYS A 677 35.92 24.78 3.66
CA LYS A 677 36.08 23.36 3.32
C LYS A 677 34.83 22.79 2.66
N ALA A 678 33.63 23.19 3.10
CA ALA A 678 32.38 22.78 2.47
C ALA A 678 32.36 23.14 0.96
N ARG A 679 32.74 24.38 0.63
CA ARG A 679 32.84 24.85 -0.76
C ARG A 679 33.94 24.16 -1.55
N GLU A 680 35.07 23.82 -0.91
CA GLU A 680 36.14 23.02 -1.53
C GLU A 680 35.64 21.62 -1.91
N VAL A 681 34.98 20.92 -0.98
CA VAL A 681 34.41 19.59 -1.23
C VAL A 681 33.31 19.64 -2.29
N ALA A 682 32.43 20.64 -2.25
CA ALA A 682 31.41 20.83 -3.28
C ALA A 682 32.01 21.09 -4.67
N SER A 683 33.11 21.85 -4.74
CA SER A 683 33.83 22.08 -6.00
C SER A 683 34.50 20.80 -6.49
N ASP A 684 35.11 20.00 -5.60
CA ASP A 684 35.68 18.69 -5.96
C ASP A 684 34.61 17.72 -6.50
N ILE A 685 33.41 17.72 -5.89
CA ILE A 685 32.25 16.97 -6.40
C ILE A 685 31.93 17.40 -7.84
N LEU A 686 31.77 18.70 -8.09
CA LEU A 686 31.38 19.25 -9.39
C LEU A 686 32.48 19.13 -10.46
N ASP A 687 33.75 19.31 -10.07
CA ASP A 687 34.88 19.38 -11.00
C ASP A 687 35.51 18.01 -11.28
N GLN A 688 35.41 17.05 -10.35
CA GLN A 688 36.13 15.78 -10.44
C GLN A 688 35.20 14.56 -10.29
N GLN A 689 34.49 14.44 -9.16
CA GLN A 689 33.80 13.19 -8.82
C GLN A 689 32.59 12.94 -9.73
N LEU A 690 31.71 13.93 -9.88
CA LEU A 690 30.51 13.83 -10.70
C LEU A 690 30.86 13.63 -12.20
N PRO A 691 31.76 14.41 -12.81
CA PRO A 691 32.19 14.15 -14.20
C PRO A 691 32.74 12.73 -14.41
N ALA A 692 33.51 12.20 -13.45
CA ALA A 692 34.10 10.86 -13.53
C ALA A 692 33.03 9.74 -13.49
N LEU A 693 31.88 9.98 -12.85
CA LEU A 693 30.80 8.99 -12.67
C LEU A 693 29.58 9.24 -13.56
N SER A 694 29.50 10.40 -14.22
CA SER A 694 28.36 10.86 -15.02
C SER A 694 27.83 9.82 -16.02
N GLY A 695 28.73 9.09 -16.70
CA GLY A 695 28.36 8.04 -17.67
C GLY A 695 27.67 6.81 -17.06
N GLY A 696 27.86 6.55 -15.76
CA GLY A 696 27.26 5.41 -15.05
C GLY A 696 26.04 5.78 -14.17
N LEU A 697 25.89 7.07 -13.82
CA LEU A 697 24.77 7.53 -12.99
C LEU A 697 23.44 7.58 -13.75
N GLY A 698 23.48 7.95 -15.04
CA GLY A 698 22.26 8.10 -15.85
C GLY A 698 21.29 9.10 -15.21
N PRO A 699 19.98 8.77 -15.05
CA PRO A 699 19.00 9.64 -14.41
C PRO A 699 19.35 10.05 -12.97
N ARG A 700 20.18 9.27 -12.26
CA ARG A 700 20.56 9.51 -10.86
C ARG A 700 21.43 10.76 -10.68
N ALA A 701 22.11 11.20 -11.74
CA ALA A 701 22.89 12.44 -11.73
C ALA A 701 22.02 13.68 -11.48
N LEU A 702 20.78 13.66 -11.98
CA LEU A 702 19.80 14.74 -11.79
C LEU A 702 19.42 14.86 -10.31
N GLN A 703 19.07 13.74 -9.65
CA GLN A 703 18.72 13.72 -8.23
C GLN A 703 19.88 14.14 -7.34
N LEU A 704 21.08 13.61 -7.59
CA LEU A 704 22.29 14.02 -6.87
C LEU A 704 22.52 15.53 -6.98
N GLY A 705 22.40 16.11 -8.17
CA GLY A 705 22.61 17.54 -8.35
C GLY A 705 21.54 18.40 -7.67
N MET A 706 20.28 17.96 -7.64
CA MET A 706 19.23 18.63 -6.84
C MET A 706 19.52 18.54 -5.33
N GLN A 707 19.97 17.38 -4.84
CA GLN A 707 20.36 17.20 -3.45
C GLN A 707 21.55 18.09 -3.05
N LEU A 708 22.59 18.15 -3.90
CA LEU A 708 23.74 19.02 -3.70
C LEU A 708 23.34 20.50 -3.74
N ALA A 709 22.50 20.90 -4.70
CA ALA A 709 22.00 22.26 -4.80
C ALA A 709 21.21 22.68 -3.54
N ASN A 710 20.32 21.82 -3.04
CA ASN A 710 19.58 22.06 -1.79
C ASN A 710 20.51 22.20 -0.58
N THR A 711 21.56 21.38 -0.51
CA THR A 711 22.58 21.45 0.56
C THR A 711 23.35 22.78 0.50
N LEU A 712 23.73 23.22 -0.71
CA LEU A 712 24.45 24.46 -0.94
C LEU A 712 23.58 25.70 -0.68
N VAL A 713 22.30 25.65 -1.03
CA VAL A 713 21.29 26.65 -0.64
C VAL A 713 21.26 26.82 0.88
N HIS A 714 21.28 25.72 1.64
CA HIS A 714 21.27 25.78 3.10
C HIS A 714 22.52 26.46 3.68
N GLY A 715 23.68 26.22 3.07
CA GLY A 715 24.94 26.89 3.41
C GLY A 715 25.13 28.28 2.77
N GLU A 716 24.08 28.86 2.18
CA GLU A 716 24.10 30.14 1.47
C GLU A 716 25.14 30.22 0.32
N ALA A 717 25.55 29.08 -0.21
CA ALA A 717 26.48 28.95 -1.34
C ALA A 717 25.73 28.98 -2.67
N TRP A 718 24.95 30.04 -2.89
CA TRP A 718 24.00 30.18 -4.01
C TRP A 718 24.64 30.01 -5.39
N ASP A 719 25.89 30.47 -5.55
CA ASP A 719 26.65 30.36 -6.79
C ASP A 719 26.95 28.90 -7.16
N LEU A 720 27.38 28.11 -6.17
CA LEU A 720 27.62 26.68 -6.35
C LEU A 720 26.30 25.90 -6.47
N ALA A 721 25.25 26.33 -5.77
CA ALA A 721 23.92 25.71 -5.89
C ALA A 721 23.35 25.86 -7.31
N LEU A 722 23.44 27.07 -7.88
CA LEU A 722 23.07 27.33 -9.27
C LEU A 722 23.89 26.45 -10.23
N ARG A 723 25.21 26.39 -10.03
CA ARG A 723 26.10 25.56 -10.84
C ARG A 723 25.74 24.08 -10.74
N ALA A 724 25.47 23.57 -9.54
CA ALA A 724 25.07 22.18 -9.34
C ALA A 724 23.80 21.83 -10.12
N LEU A 725 22.79 22.71 -10.14
CA LEU A 725 21.60 22.50 -10.99
C LEU A 725 21.92 22.63 -12.48
N ASP A 726 22.73 23.60 -12.88
CA ASP A 726 23.07 23.84 -14.29
C ASP A 726 23.83 22.66 -14.90
N ASP A 727 24.79 22.11 -14.16
CA ASP A 727 25.63 20.99 -14.59
C ASP A 727 24.87 19.65 -14.64
N THR A 728 23.73 19.50 -13.93
CA THR A 728 23.03 18.19 -13.82
C THR A 728 21.57 18.15 -14.28
N ALA A 729 20.80 19.22 -14.08
CA ALA A 729 19.34 19.16 -14.07
C ALA A 729 18.66 20.21 -14.96
N THR A 730 19.19 21.44 -15.01
CA THR A 730 18.51 22.61 -15.60
C THR A 730 18.07 22.36 -17.05
N GLN A 731 18.96 21.87 -17.91
CA GLN A 731 18.63 21.62 -19.31
C GLN A 731 17.52 20.57 -19.44
N GLN A 732 17.73 19.39 -18.84
CA GLN A 732 16.79 18.26 -18.93
C GLN A 732 15.41 18.64 -18.35
N MET A 733 15.37 19.28 -17.19
CA MET A 733 14.12 19.67 -16.54
C MET A 733 13.38 20.76 -17.32
N THR A 734 14.09 21.73 -17.88
CA THR A 734 13.47 22.78 -18.71
C THR A 734 12.86 22.19 -19.99
N GLU A 735 13.58 21.28 -20.65
CA GLU A 735 13.06 20.56 -21.82
C GLU A 735 11.85 19.70 -21.45
N GLN A 736 11.91 18.98 -20.34
CA GLN A 736 10.82 18.13 -19.87
C GLN A 736 9.58 18.94 -19.46
N ILE A 737 9.74 20.05 -18.75
CA ILE A 737 8.67 21.00 -18.43
C ILE A 737 8.05 21.54 -19.72
N THR A 738 8.86 21.89 -20.71
CA THR A 738 8.35 22.35 -22.02
C THR A 738 7.55 21.27 -22.74
N GLN A 739 8.04 20.03 -22.77
CA GLN A 739 7.38 18.91 -23.42
C GLN A 739 6.05 18.57 -22.73
N VAL A 740 6.04 18.49 -21.39
CA VAL A 740 4.83 18.22 -20.61
C VAL A 740 3.81 19.33 -20.81
N ALA A 741 4.21 20.59 -20.73
CA ALA A 741 3.32 21.73 -21.00
C ALA A 741 2.69 21.63 -22.40
N GLY A 742 3.50 21.32 -23.43
CA GLY A 742 3.02 21.12 -24.79
C GLY A 742 2.09 19.91 -24.94
N TRP A 743 2.36 18.82 -24.23
CA TRP A 743 1.51 17.62 -24.23
C TRP A 743 0.16 17.87 -23.55
N LEU A 744 0.14 18.55 -22.39
CA LEU A 744 -1.08 18.92 -21.66
C LEU A 744 -1.99 19.85 -22.50
N ASP A 745 -1.41 20.73 -23.32
CA ASP A 745 -2.15 21.61 -24.24
C ASP A 745 -2.54 20.92 -25.57
N SER A 746 -2.10 19.69 -25.81
CA SER A 746 -2.32 18.99 -27.09
C SER A 746 -3.58 18.13 -27.09
N ASN A 747 -4.09 17.83 -28.29
CA ASN A 747 -5.14 16.83 -28.49
C ASN A 747 -4.70 15.38 -28.17
N ARG A 748 -3.44 15.17 -27.76
CA ARG A 748 -2.91 13.87 -27.32
C ARG A 748 -2.88 13.72 -25.80
N PHE A 749 -3.32 14.74 -25.05
CA PHE A 749 -3.41 14.66 -23.61
C PHE A 749 -4.30 13.48 -23.18
N ASN A 750 -3.82 12.70 -22.24
CA ASN A 750 -4.55 11.59 -21.64
C ASN A 750 -4.56 11.76 -20.12
N PRO A 751 -5.73 12.09 -19.52
CA PRO A 751 -5.84 12.29 -18.07
C PRO A 751 -5.31 11.12 -17.25
N ARG A 752 -5.58 9.87 -17.66
CA ARG A 752 -5.11 8.68 -16.92
C ARG A 752 -3.60 8.52 -16.93
N GLN A 753 -2.97 8.86 -18.05
CA GLN A 753 -1.51 8.83 -18.15
C GLN A 753 -0.88 9.93 -17.29
N TRP A 754 -1.56 11.06 -17.16
CA TRP A 754 -1.10 12.16 -16.31
C TRP A 754 -1.26 11.87 -14.82
N GLU A 755 -2.42 11.32 -14.43
CA GLU A 755 -2.70 10.86 -13.07
C GLU A 755 -1.65 9.84 -12.60
N SER A 756 -1.23 8.93 -13.48
CA SER A 756 -0.19 7.92 -13.18
C SER A 756 1.25 8.46 -13.21
N ALA A 757 1.49 9.69 -13.69
CA ALA A 757 2.81 10.29 -13.77
C ALA A 757 3.23 11.06 -12.49
N ILE A 758 2.71 10.70 -11.31
CA ILE A 758 3.05 11.30 -9.99
C ILE A 758 4.56 11.55 -9.81
N PRO A 759 5.45 10.62 -10.16
CA PRO A 759 6.86 10.78 -9.85
C PRO A 759 7.55 11.87 -10.69
N LEU A 760 7.13 12.00 -11.95
CA LEU A 760 7.52 13.12 -12.81
C LEU A 760 7.00 14.45 -12.24
N ARG A 761 5.74 14.48 -11.81
CA ARG A 761 5.09 15.66 -11.20
C ARG A 761 5.87 16.13 -9.96
N ARG A 762 6.25 15.21 -9.08
CA ARG A 762 7.08 15.47 -7.89
C ARG A 762 8.50 15.95 -8.23
N MET A 763 9.19 15.30 -9.17
CA MET A 763 10.54 15.72 -9.61
C MET A 763 10.55 17.15 -10.15
N GLN A 764 9.53 17.52 -10.93
CA GLN A 764 9.36 18.90 -11.40
C GLN A 764 9.10 19.87 -10.25
N GLN A 765 8.28 19.49 -9.28
CA GLN A 765 8.00 20.30 -8.10
C GLN A 765 9.26 20.52 -7.25
N GLU A 766 10.09 19.49 -7.03
CA GLU A 766 11.35 19.59 -6.29
C GLU A 766 12.32 20.54 -7.00
N PHE A 767 12.56 20.32 -8.30
CA PHE A 767 13.40 21.19 -9.12
C PHE A 767 12.96 22.66 -9.04
N VAL A 768 11.66 22.91 -9.18
CA VAL A 768 11.10 24.27 -9.09
C VAL A 768 11.26 24.86 -7.69
N GLY A 769 11.07 24.06 -6.64
CA GLY A 769 11.27 24.49 -5.26
C GLY A 769 12.70 24.96 -4.99
N THR A 770 13.70 24.17 -5.40
CA THR A 770 15.12 24.52 -5.29
C THR A 770 15.46 25.74 -6.14
N ALA A 771 14.95 25.80 -7.38
CA ALA A 771 15.16 26.95 -8.27
C ALA A 771 14.62 28.26 -7.66
N ILE A 772 13.43 28.24 -7.03
CA ILE A 772 12.87 29.42 -6.35
C ILE A 772 13.79 29.89 -5.21
N GLN A 773 14.35 28.98 -4.42
CA GLN A 773 15.26 29.33 -3.32
C GLN A 773 16.57 29.95 -3.85
N ILE A 774 17.12 29.42 -4.95
CA ILE A 774 18.31 30.00 -5.60
C ILE A 774 18.01 31.41 -6.14
N ILE A 775 16.84 31.59 -6.78
CA ILE A 775 16.41 32.90 -7.29
C ILE A 775 16.27 33.92 -6.16
N ASP A 776 15.69 33.51 -5.02
CA ASP A 776 15.54 34.36 -3.84
C ASP A 776 16.91 34.74 -3.24
N GLY A 777 17.78 33.75 -3.01
CA GLY A 777 19.09 33.95 -2.40
C GLY A 777 20.08 34.77 -3.25
N MET A 778 20.04 34.63 -4.58
CA MET A 778 20.88 35.43 -5.49
C MET A 778 20.32 36.85 -5.73
N GLY A 779 19.01 37.03 -5.55
CA GLY A 779 18.33 38.28 -5.79
C GLY A 779 18.16 38.63 -7.28
N THR A 780 17.25 39.57 -7.55
CA THR A 780 16.90 39.97 -8.93
C THR A 780 18.00 40.79 -9.61
N ASP A 781 18.89 41.42 -8.84
CA ASP A 781 20.04 42.16 -9.36
C ASP A 781 21.04 41.27 -10.11
N ALA A 782 21.06 39.96 -9.83
CA ALA A 782 21.91 38.99 -10.55
C ALA A 782 21.35 38.56 -11.91
N LEU A 783 20.05 38.77 -12.18
CA LEU A 783 19.37 38.30 -13.39
C LEU A 783 19.92 38.87 -14.70
N PRO A 784 20.32 40.16 -14.81
CA PRO A 784 20.81 40.71 -16.07
C PRO A 784 22.11 40.06 -16.55
N GLU A 785 22.96 39.58 -15.64
CA GLU A 785 24.30 39.10 -15.94
C GLU A 785 24.41 37.56 -15.94
N ASN A 786 23.45 36.85 -15.33
CA ASN A 786 23.49 35.41 -15.17
C ASN A 786 22.46 34.68 -16.07
N GLU A 787 22.94 33.99 -17.11
CA GLU A 787 22.09 33.24 -18.05
C GLU A 787 21.41 32.03 -17.41
N SER A 788 22.14 31.23 -16.63
CA SER A 788 21.61 30.04 -15.96
C SER A 788 20.49 30.43 -14.98
N LEU A 789 20.64 31.54 -14.25
CA LEU A 789 19.59 32.06 -13.37
C LEU A 789 18.33 32.49 -14.15
N ARG A 790 18.49 33.13 -15.31
CA ARG A 790 17.35 33.46 -16.18
C ARG A 790 16.64 32.21 -16.72
N ASN A 791 17.39 31.16 -17.02
CA ASN A 791 16.84 29.88 -17.45
C ASN A 791 15.99 29.25 -16.34
N LEU A 792 16.46 29.27 -15.09
CA LEU A 792 15.67 28.83 -13.93
C LEU A 792 14.38 29.63 -13.78
N VAL A 793 14.44 30.97 -13.86
CA VAL A 793 13.23 31.81 -13.82
C VAL A 793 12.24 31.42 -14.92
N GLY A 794 12.72 31.19 -16.15
CA GLY A 794 11.89 30.74 -17.27
C GLY A 794 11.23 29.40 -17.01
N ALA A 795 11.97 28.41 -16.51
CA ALA A 795 11.46 27.08 -16.21
C ALA A 795 10.39 27.11 -15.09
N VAL A 796 10.65 27.83 -14.00
CA VAL A 796 9.69 28.02 -12.89
C VAL A 796 8.41 28.69 -13.39
N GLN A 797 8.54 29.77 -14.17
CA GLN A 797 7.38 30.48 -14.72
C GLN A 797 6.55 29.57 -15.65
N GLN A 798 7.20 28.79 -16.51
CA GLN A 798 6.51 27.87 -17.42
C GLN A 798 5.77 26.77 -16.65
N TRP A 799 6.41 26.16 -15.65
CA TRP A 799 5.77 25.15 -14.80
C TRP A 799 4.56 25.72 -14.07
N LEU A 800 4.69 26.89 -13.42
CA LEU A 800 3.59 27.56 -12.73
C LEU A 800 2.43 27.90 -13.68
N SER A 801 2.72 28.36 -14.90
CA SER A 801 1.70 28.77 -15.86
C SER A 801 1.00 27.60 -16.57
N LYS A 802 1.68 26.47 -16.76
CA LYS A 802 1.20 25.40 -17.66
C LYS A 802 0.98 24.03 -17.01
N ILE A 803 1.63 23.76 -15.87
CA ILE A 803 1.65 22.43 -15.25
C ILE A 803 1.08 22.44 -13.84
N ALA A 804 1.56 23.34 -12.97
CA ALA A 804 1.32 23.28 -11.51
C ALA A 804 -0.17 23.10 -11.12
N PHE A 805 -1.07 23.80 -11.81
CA PHE A 805 -2.52 23.79 -11.53
C PHE A 805 -3.31 22.75 -12.35
N ARG A 806 -2.60 21.91 -13.11
CA ARG A 806 -3.12 20.69 -13.74
C ARG A 806 -2.60 19.43 -13.04
N ASP A 807 -1.57 19.58 -12.20
CA ASP A 807 -1.01 18.60 -11.28
C ASP A 807 -1.70 18.70 -9.91
N ILE A 808 -3.00 18.41 -9.89
CA ILE A 808 -3.88 18.58 -8.74
C ILE A 808 -4.63 17.26 -8.57
N ASP A 809 -4.40 16.57 -7.46
CA ASP A 809 -5.12 15.34 -7.14
C ASP A 809 -6.43 15.69 -6.39
N GLU A 810 -6.40 16.74 -5.55
CA GLU A 810 -7.57 17.28 -4.84
C GLU A 810 -7.72 18.81 -4.99
N PRO A 811 -8.94 19.38 -5.03
CA PRO A 811 -9.14 20.82 -5.19
C PRO A 811 -8.34 21.71 -4.23
N GLU A 812 -8.13 21.28 -2.99
CA GLU A 812 -7.30 21.93 -1.97
C GLU A 812 -5.81 21.99 -2.30
N ASP A 813 -5.25 21.07 -3.09
CA ASP A 813 -3.83 21.05 -3.48
C ASP A 813 -3.45 22.32 -4.25
N ASN A 814 -4.44 23.00 -4.84
CA ASN A 814 -4.25 24.31 -5.47
C ASN A 814 -3.59 25.30 -4.49
N LEU A 815 -3.90 25.23 -3.19
CA LEU A 815 -3.31 26.13 -2.19
C LEU A 815 -1.81 25.87 -1.96
N VAL A 816 -1.34 24.64 -2.15
CA VAL A 816 0.11 24.32 -2.14
C VAL A 816 0.79 24.92 -3.36
N ARG A 817 0.15 24.85 -4.53
CA ARG A 817 0.66 25.49 -5.76
C ARG A 817 0.67 27.02 -5.63
N TYR A 818 -0.34 27.60 -4.99
CA TYR A 818 -0.34 29.03 -4.68
C TYR A 818 0.74 29.43 -3.69
N ALA A 819 1.14 28.57 -2.75
CA ALA A 819 2.29 28.84 -1.90
C ALA A 819 3.60 28.90 -2.72
N SER A 820 3.76 28.00 -3.69
CA SER A 820 4.90 28.03 -4.62
C SER A 820 4.89 29.29 -5.51
N ALA A 821 3.72 29.67 -6.03
CA ALA A 821 3.56 30.91 -6.79
C ALA A 821 3.87 32.15 -5.93
N GLY A 822 3.42 32.18 -4.68
CA GLY A 822 3.72 33.24 -3.72
C GLY A 822 5.21 33.34 -3.42
N ALA A 823 5.89 32.23 -3.18
CA ALA A 823 7.35 32.20 -2.97
C ALA A 823 8.11 32.70 -4.22
N PHE A 824 7.72 32.27 -5.41
CA PHE A 824 8.31 32.76 -6.66
C PHE A 824 8.08 34.27 -6.86
N TYR A 825 6.87 34.77 -6.60
CA TYR A 825 6.60 36.21 -6.69
C TYR A 825 7.35 37.01 -5.63
N ALA A 826 7.55 36.47 -4.43
CA ALA A 826 8.37 37.09 -3.40
C ALA A 826 9.83 37.21 -3.85
N ALA A 827 10.39 36.15 -4.44
CA ALA A 827 11.76 36.14 -4.97
C ALA A 827 11.96 37.16 -6.12
N ILE A 828 10.94 37.38 -6.97
CA ILE A 828 11.03 38.27 -8.13
C ILE A 828 10.64 39.73 -7.83
N LEU A 829 9.67 39.95 -6.95
CA LEU A 829 9.16 41.30 -6.64
C LEU A 829 9.74 41.88 -5.34
N GLY A 830 10.30 41.03 -4.49
CA GLY A 830 10.58 41.32 -3.09
C GLY A 830 9.41 40.96 -2.18
N SER A 831 9.73 40.31 -1.06
CA SER A 831 8.74 39.86 -0.06
C SER A 831 7.86 41.01 0.48
N ASP A 832 8.43 42.19 0.70
CA ASP A 832 7.69 43.36 1.22
C ASP A 832 6.66 43.88 0.22
N GLU A 833 7.03 43.96 -1.06
CA GLU A 833 6.13 44.41 -2.13
C GLU A 833 4.98 43.41 -2.32
N LEU A 834 5.27 42.11 -2.35
CA LEU A 834 4.22 41.08 -2.44
C LEU A 834 3.27 41.16 -1.24
N ASN A 835 3.79 41.31 -0.03
CA ASN A 835 2.96 41.44 1.18
C ASN A 835 2.09 42.70 1.15
N ALA A 836 2.61 43.83 0.65
CA ALA A 836 1.83 45.05 0.44
C ALA A 836 0.71 44.84 -0.60
N MET A 837 0.95 44.02 -1.63
CA MET A 837 -0.06 43.65 -2.63
C MET A 837 -1.14 42.71 -2.07
N LEU A 838 -0.80 41.79 -1.16
CA LEU A 838 -1.76 40.85 -0.54
C LEU A 838 -2.68 41.53 0.49
N GLU A 839 -2.20 42.55 1.19
CA GLU A 839 -2.92 43.25 2.26
C GLU A 839 -4.33 43.75 1.82
N PRO A 840 -4.50 44.53 0.72
CA PRO A 840 -5.80 45.06 0.32
C PRO A 840 -6.71 44.06 -0.40
N VAL A 841 -6.21 42.87 -0.76
CA VAL A 841 -6.96 41.90 -1.59
C VAL A 841 -7.99 41.15 -0.74
N ALA A 842 -9.21 40.99 -1.25
CA ALA A 842 -10.26 40.21 -0.59
C ALA A 842 -9.98 38.70 -0.71
N LEU A 843 -10.33 37.94 0.32
CA LEU A 843 -10.33 36.47 0.26
C LEU A 843 -11.42 35.98 -0.71
N PRO A 844 -11.19 34.84 -1.40
CA PRO A 844 -12.23 34.19 -2.20
C PRO A 844 -13.45 33.82 -1.35
N THR A 845 -14.65 33.95 -1.93
CA THR A 845 -15.92 33.57 -1.28
C THR A 845 -16.58 32.35 -1.94
N SER A 846 -15.95 31.77 -2.95
CA SER A 846 -16.39 30.58 -3.67
C SER A 846 -15.18 29.80 -4.15
N VAL A 847 -15.32 28.48 -4.20
CA VAL A 847 -14.33 27.54 -4.78
C VAL A 847 -14.44 27.44 -6.30
N GLU A 848 -15.48 28.03 -6.89
CA GLU A 848 -15.72 27.98 -8.34
C GLU A 848 -14.69 28.85 -9.09
N ARG A 849 -13.57 28.23 -9.46
CA ARG A 849 -12.56 28.81 -10.34
C ARG A 849 -11.87 27.72 -11.15
N ASP A 850 -11.66 27.99 -12.43
CA ASP A 850 -10.69 27.24 -13.22
C ASP A 850 -9.28 27.74 -12.87
N HIS A 851 -8.59 26.98 -12.02
CA HIS A 851 -7.23 27.31 -11.58
C HIS A 851 -6.17 27.07 -12.67
N ALA A 852 -6.49 26.23 -13.67
CA ALA A 852 -5.62 25.94 -14.80
C ALA A 852 -5.69 27.02 -15.90
N ALA A 853 -6.74 27.85 -15.91
CA ALA A 853 -6.90 28.99 -16.82
C ALA A 853 -6.01 30.19 -16.42
N ARG A 854 -4.69 30.03 -16.60
CA ARG A 854 -3.68 31.06 -16.32
C ARG A 854 -3.36 31.89 -17.57
N VAL A 855 -3.06 33.17 -17.37
CA VAL A 855 -2.58 34.12 -18.38
C VAL A 855 -1.08 34.38 -18.20
N ASP A 856 -0.43 34.91 -19.23
CA ASP A 856 1.01 35.19 -19.16
C ASP A 856 1.33 36.55 -18.51
N GLY A 857 2.49 36.61 -17.86
CA GLY A 857 3.09 37.84 -17.32
C GLY A 857 2.47 38.37 -16.02
N LEU A 858 2.75 39.64 -15.70
CA LEU A 858 2.37 40.29 -14.43
C LEU A 858 0.86 40.35 -14.17
N ALA A 859 0.03 40.19 -15.22
CA ALA A 859 -1.42 40.12 -15.06
C ALA A 859 -1.84 38.90 -14.20
N GLN A 860 -1.11 37.79 -14.30
CA GLN A 860 -1.39 36.58 -13.53
C GLN A 860 -1.19 36.78 -12.03
N VAL A 861 -0.20 37.58 -11.62
CA VAL A 861 0.08 37.88 -10.22
C VAL A 861 -1.19 38.39 -9.54
N ARG A 862 -1.86 39.40 -10.14
CA ARG A 862 -3.11 39.96 -9.61
C ARG A 862 -4.25 38.94 -9.49
N LEU A 863 -4.30 37.97 -10.40
CA LEU A 863 -5.31 36.91 -10.38
C LEU A 863 -5.02 35.84 -9.32
N ASP A 864 -3.76 35.70 -8.90
CA ASP A 864 -3.31 34.74 -7.88
C ASP A 864 -3.38 35.32 -6.46
N LEU A 865 -3.24 36.64 -6.28
CA LEU A 865 -3.21 37.26 -4.93
C LEU A 865 -4.33 36.79 -3.98
N PRO A 866 -5.62 36.69 -4.38
CA PRO A 866 -6.66 36.22 -3.47
C PRO A 866 -6.41 34.80 -2.96
N TRP A 867 -5.84 33.95 -3.81
CA TRP A 867 -5.61 32.53 -3.51
C TRP A 867 -4.29 32.31 -2.77
N ILE A 868 -3.26 33.12 -3.04
CA ILE A 868 -2.06 33.19 -2.20
C ILE A 868 -2.46 33.64 -0.79
N LYS A 869 -3.37 34.63 -0.67
CA LYS A 869 -3.89 35.09 0.63
C LYS A 869 -4.69 33.99 1.35
N LEU A 870 -5.40 33.12 0.62
CA LEU A 870 -6.10 31.97 1.17
C LEU A 870 -5.18 30.79 1.52
N SER A 871 -3.93 30.77 1.02
CA SER A 871 -3.01 29.64 1.18
C SER A 871 -2.45 29.55 2.60
N VAL A 872 -2.94 28.57 3.36
CA VAL A 872 -2.38 28.18 4.67
C VAL A 872 -0.88 27.85 4.54
N PRO A 873 -0.41 27.03 3.57
CA PRO A 873 1.02 26.73 3.43
C PRO A 873 1.89 27.98 3.20
N TYR A 874 1.43 28.97 2.41
CA TYR A 874 2.18 30.21 2.18
C TYR A 874 2.46 30.95 3.50
N TRP A 875 1.42 31.17 4.31
CA TRP A 875 1.56 31.89 5.58
C TRP A 875 2.37 31.11 6.60
N THR A 876 2.28 29.78 6.63
CA THR A 876 3.12 28.97 7.51
C THR A 876 4.60 29.05 7.12
N ILE A 877 4.93 29.03 5.82
CA ILE A 877 6.32 29.22 5.35
C ILE A 877 6.85 30.58 5.80
N GLN A 878 6.07 31.66 5.61
CA GLN A 878 6.46 33.01 6.02
C GLN A 878 6.66 33.13 7.54
N LEU A 879 5.77 32.54 8.34
CA LEU A 879 5.87 32.56 9.81
C LEU A 879 7.10 31.77 10.29
N THR A 880 7.28 30.55 9.79
CA THR A 880 8.36 29.66 10.23
C THR A 880 9.75 30.16 9.81
N GLY A 881 9.86 30.88 8.68
CA GLY A 881 11.11 31.54 8.27
C GLY A 881 11.63 32.58 9.29
N LYS A 882 10.75 33.19 10.10
CA LYS A 882 11.17 34.11 11.19
C LYS A 882 11.93 33.43 12.33
N PHE A 883 12.05 32.11 12.29
CA PHE A 883 12.74 31.31 13.30
C PHE A 883 14.00 30.63 12.76
N ASP A 884 14.49 31.00 11.57
CA ASP A 884 15.72 30.44 11.01
C ASP A 884 16.95 30.77 11.88
N ARG A 885 17.94 29.87 11.93
CA ARG A 885 19.03 29.90 12.92
C ARG A 885 19.83 31.20 12.91
N GLY A 886 20.06 31.79 11.73
CA GLY A 886 20.77 33.05 11.57
C GLY A 886 20.09 34.26 12.22
N GLU A 887 18.77 34.19 12.48
CA GLU A 887 18.03 35.26 13.14
C GLU A 887 18.39 35.36 14.62
N LYS A 888 18.90 36.53 15.03
CA LYS A 888 19.30 36.81 16.41
C LYS A 888 18.15 37.37 17.25
N GLU A 889 17.23 38.08 16.61
CA GLU A 889 16.08 38.72 17.25
C GLU A 889 14.80 38.36 16.49
N LEU A 890 13.67 38.29 17.19
CA LEU A 890 12.36 38.06 16.58
C LEU A 890 11.62 39.39 16.46
N ASP A 891 11.25 39.78 15.24
CA ASP A 891 10.22 40.81 15.02
C ASP A 891 8.86 40.25 15.45
N LEU A 892 8.59 40.32 16.75
CA LEU A 892 7.41 39.77 17.38
C LEU A 892 6.11 40.35 16.79
N PRO A 893 5.96 41.69 16.60
CA PRO A 893 4.78 42.23 15.92
C PRO A 893 4.52 41.63 14.55
N GLN A 894 5.56 41.48 13.72
CA GLN A 894 5.42 40.90 12.39
C GLN A 894 5.08 39.40 12.44
N ALA A 895 5.73 38.64 13.33
CA ALA A 895 5.44 37.21 13.51
C ALA A 895 3.98 36.99 13.97
N LEU A 896 3.49 37.78 14.92
CA LEU A 896 2.08 37.74 15.35
C LEU A 896 1.12 38.16 14.22
N LYS A 897 1.50 39.13 13.39
CA LYS A 897 0.72 39.52 12.20
C LYS A 897 0.60 38.34 11.21
N LEU A 898 1.70 37.63 10.94
CA LEU A 898 1.69 36.43 10.08
C LEU A 898 0.82 35.32 10.67
N GLY A 899 0.90 35.08 11.98
CA GLY A 899 0.03 34.14 12.69
C GLY A 899 -1.47 34.48 12.55
N ALA A 900 -1.83 35.75 12.63
CA ALA A 900 -3.20 36.20 12.41
C ALA A 900 -3.67 35.98 10.96
N ARG A 901 -2.79 36.17 9.96
CA ARG A 901 -3.09 35.90 8.55
C ARG A 901 -3.29 34.41 8.27
N LEU A 902 -2.47 33.56 8.89
CA LEU A 902 -2.64 32.12 8.82
C LEU A 902 -4.00 31.67 9.38
N ALA A 903 -4.40 32.21 10.54
CA ALA A 903 -5.70 31.90 11.15
C ALA A 903 -6.88 32.40 10.28
N GLU A 904 -6.75 33.57 9.66
CA GLU A 904 -7.73 34.10 8.69
C GLU A 904 -7.88 33.16 7.48
N ALA A 905 -6.76 32.67 6.95
CA ALA A 905 -6.72 31.74 5.83
C ALA A 905 -7.35 30.36 6.16
N ASP A 906 -7.01 29.76 7.31
CA ASP A 906 -7.61 28.48 7.76
C ASP A 906 -9.13 28.60 7.94
N ALA A 907 -9.60 29.66 8.59
CA ALA A 907 -11.03 29.90 8.78
C ALA A 907 -11.77 30.05 7.44
N ALA A 908 -11.17 30.74 6.47
CA ALA A 908 -11.74 30.90 5.14
C ALA A 908 -11.73 29.58 4.34
N CYS A 909 -10.69 28.75 4.45
CA CYS A 909 -10.66 27.41 3.84
C CYS A 909 -11.81 26.53 4.38
N ARG A 910 -12.00 26.51 5.71
CA ARG A 910 -13.11 25.77 6.35
C ARG A 910 -14.48 26.27 5.89
N ALA A 911 -14.65 27.59 5.76
CA ALA A 911 -15.89 28.17 5.27
C ALA A 911 -16.20 27.78 3.82
N LEU A 912 -15.17 27.47 3.02
CA LEU A 912 -15.29 26.96 1.65
C LEU A 912 -15.45 25.43 1.58
N GLY A 913 -15.36 24.72 2.71
CA GLY A 913 -15.37 23.26 2.75
C GLY A 913 -14.06 22.62 2.27
N TRP A 914 -12.97 23.38 2.21
CA TRP A 914 -11.64 22.87 1.89
C TRP A 914 -10.95 22.42 3.18
N GLU A 915 -11.05 21.12 3.47
CA GLU A 915 -10.41 20.48 4.62
C GLU A 915 -9.49 19.36 4.14
N ASN A 916 -8.22 19.45 4.50
CA ASN A 916 -7.20 18.48 4.13
C ASN A 916 -6.25 18.23 5.31
N PRO A 917 -5.81 16.98 5.56
CA PRO A 917 -4.90 16.65 6.67
C PRO A 917 -3.62 17.50 6.70
N PHE A 918 -3.00 17.74 5.53
CA PHE A 918 -1.78 18.54 5.43
C PHE A 918 -2.02 20.01 5.82
N MET A 919 -3.11 20.62 5.34
CA MET A 919 -3.45 22.00 5.69
C MET A 919 -3.81 22.14 7.18
N ASN A 920 -4.59 21.20 7.72
CA ASN A 920 -4.93 21.17 9.14
C ASN A 920 -3.68 21.09 10.02
N HIS A 921 -2.68 20.29 9.62
CA HIS A 921 -1.39 20.19 10.28
C HIS A 921 -0.61 21.53 10.23
N GLN A 922 -0.50 22.15 9.06
CA GLN A 922 0.19 23.44 8.90
C GLN A 922 -0.47 24.55 9.72
N ALA A 923 -1.81 24.61 9.74
CA ALA A 923 -2.58 25.54 10.54
C ALA A 923 -2.38 25.32 12.04
N HIS A 924 -2.34 24.05 12.49
CA HIS A 924 -2.04 23.71 13.88
C HIS A 924 -0.66 24.21 14.31
N ILE A 925 0.38 23.90 13.52
CA ILE A 925 1.76 24.27 13.86
C ILE A 925 1.93 25.79 13.90
N GLY A 926 1.39 26.52 12.93
CA GLY A 926 1.47 27.98 12.97
C GLY A 926 0.65 28.61 14.11
N ALA A 927 -0.50 28.03 14.47
CA ALA A 927 -1.26 28.44 15.65
C ALA A 927 -0.49 28.18 16.95
N LEU A 928 0.23 27.06 17.05
CA LEU A 928 1.11 26.74 18.18
C LEU A 928 2.24 27.75 18.31
N ILE A 929 2.96 28.02 17.23
CA ILE A 929 4.05 29.02 17.21
C ILE A 929 3.52 30.38 17.67
N THR A 930 2.39 30.82 17.11
CA THR A 930 1.76 32.12 17.44
C THR A 930 1.37 32.19 18.92
N ALA A 931 0.79 31.11 19.47
CA ALA A 931 0.42 31.05 20.88
C ALA A 931 1.65 31.04 21.81
N LEU A 932 2.74 30.38 21.41
CA LEU A 932 3.97 30.32 22.18
C LEU A 932 4.65 31.69 22.28
N ILE A 933 4.77 32.43 21.17
CA ILE A 933 5.40 33.77 21.16
C ILE A 933 4.48 34.86 21.69
N GLY A 934 3.15 34.66 21.59
CA GLY A 934 2.14 35.56 22.15
C GLY A 934 1.81 35.30 23.62
N GLU A 935 2.46 34.30 24.25
CA GLU A 935 2.22 33.87 25.64
C GLU A 935 0.74 33.51 25.95
N ASP A 936 0.02 32.94 24.97
CA ASP A 936 -1.38 32.53 25.11
C ASP A 936 -1.50 31.10 25.64
N GLU A 937 -1.50 30.97 26.97
CA GLU A 937 -1.65 29.68 27.66
C GLU A 937 -2.93 28.92 27.26
N ALA A 938 -4.05 29.61 27.04
CA ALA A 938 -5.32 28.96 26.72
C ALA A 938 -5.24 28.27 25.35
N SER A 939 -4.64 28.93 24.36
CA SER A 939 -4.41 28.32 23.05
C SER A 939 -3.37 27.21 23.08
N VAL A 940 -2.25 27.37 23.81
CA VAL A 940 -1.25 26.29 23.97
C VAL A 940 -1.90 25.05 24.58
N ARG A 941 -2.69 25.20 25.66
CA ARG A 941 -3.41 24.08 26.29
C ARG A 941 -4.33 23.38 25.30
N ARG A 942 -5.15 24.13 24.56
CA ARG A 942 -6.07 23.56 23.55
C ARG A 942 -5.32 22.76 22.48
N LEU A 943 -4.22 23.32 21.96
CA LEU A 943 -3.42 22.69 20.91
C LEU A 943 -2.73 21.42 21.42
N LEU A 944 -2.12 21.45 22.61
CA LEU A 944 -1.53 20.26 23.22
C LEU A 944 -2.57 19.17 23.55
N THR A 945 -3.79 19.56 23.93
CA THR A 945 -4.89 18.60 24.11
C THR A 945 -5.21 17.91 22.78
N LEU A 946 -5.28 18.66 21.67
CA LEU A 946 -5.50 18.08 20.34
C LEU A 946 -4.37 17.11 19.95
N VAL A 947 -3.11 17.45 20.24
CA VAL A 947 -1.95 16.56 20.01
C VAL A 947 -2.14 15.25 20.79
N LYS A 948 -2.52 15.34 22.06
CA LYS A 948 -2.78 14.16 22.91
C LYS A 948 -3.94 13.32 22.41
N GLU A 949 -5.04 13.96 22.03
CA GLU A 949 -6.26 13.30 21.56
C GLU A 949 -6.04 12.59 20.23
N LYS A 950 -5.42 13.25 19.24
CA LYS A 950 -5.11 12.64 17.95
C LYS A 950 -4.06 11.52 18.11
N ASN A 951 -3.09 11.70 19.01
CA ASN A 951 -1.96 10.77 19.16
C ASN A 951 -1.20 10.50 17.85
N ASP A 952 -1.32 11.41 16.89
CA ASP A 952 -0.62 11.34 15.61
C ASP A 952 0.88 11.64 15.81
N LYS A 953 1.72 10.74 15.31
CA LYS A 953 3.18 10.85 15.47
C LYS A 953 3.73 12.14 14.85
N ARG A 954 3.33 12.48 13.62
CA ARG A 954 3.85 13.66 12.91
C ARG A 954 3.48 14.94 13.67
N LEU A 955 2.22 15.07 14.06
CA LEU A 955 1.72 16.19 14.84
C LEU A 955 2.47 16.33 16.17
N ARG A 956 2.72 15.21 16.85
CA ARG A 956 3.46 15.18 18.12
C ARG A 956 4.94 15.56 17.95
N ASP A 957 5.58 15.03 16.92
CA ASP A 957 7.01 15.26 16.63
C ASP A 957 7.26 16.72 16.25
N ASP A 958 6.43 17.28 15.37
CA ASP A 958 6.52 18.68 14.95
C ASP A 958 6.16 19.64 16.09
N THR A 959 5.17 19.28 16.94
CA THR A 959 4.87 20.04 18.17
C THR A 959 6.08 20.08 19.08
N ALA A 960 6.67 18.92 19.39
CA ALA A 960 7.84 18.83 20.25
C ALA A 960 9.05 19.57 19.66
N GLN A 961 9.24 19.50 18.34
CA GLN A 961 10.25 20.29 17.67
C GLN A 961 10.04 21.78 17.90
N TRP A 962 8.84 22.30 17.63
CA TRP A 962 8.56 23.72 17.73
C TRP A 962 8.59 24.24 19.17
N LEU A 963 8.26 23.42 20.17
CA LEU A 963 8.51 23.74 21.58
C LEU A 963 10.01 23.99 21.86
N GLY A 964 10.91 23.27 21.17
CA GLY A 964 12.35 23.52 21.24
C GLY A 964 12.80 24.70 20.38
N ASP A 965 12.37 24.76 19.12
CA ASP A 965 12.84 25.76 18.14
C ASP A 965 12.47 27.20 18.55
N VAL A 966 11.30 27.42 19.16
CA VAL A 966 10.91 28.77 19.64
C VAL A 966 11.55 29.14 20.99
N ALA A 967 12.24 28.20 21.65
CA ALA A 967 12.71 28.40 23.03
C ALA A 967 13.54 29.68 23.18
N ARG A 968 14.42 30.02 22.22
CA ARG A 968 15.23 31.24 22.29
C ARG A 968 14.43 32.55 22.34
N PHE A 969 13.22 32.58 21.79
CA PHE A 969 12.42 33.81 21.67
C PHE A 969 11.27 33.93 22.68
N THR A 970 11.13 32.95 23.58
CA THR A 970 10.15 33.00 24.68
C THR A 970 10.73 33.71 25.91
N ALA A 971 9.90 34.30 26.76
CA ALA A 971 10.38 34.82 28.04
C ALA A 971 10.86 33.70 28.97
N ASP A 972 11.89 33.96 29.78
CA ASP A 972 12.44 32.97 30.73
C ASP A 972 11.44 32.54 31.80
N ALA A 973 10.46 33.37 32.14
CA ALA A 973 9.37 33.03 33.06
C ALA A 973 8.26 32.21 32.38
N TRP A 974 8.05 32.42 31.08
CA TRP A 974 7.00 31.77 30.30
C TRP A 974 7.38 30.34 29.89
N TYR A 975 8.61 30.13 29.43
CA TYR A 975 9.04 28.83 28.93
C TYR A 975 8.89 27.66 29.94
N PRO A 976 9.24 27.80 31.23
CA PRO A 976 8.97 26.76 32.23
C PRO A 976 7.48 26.38 32.33
N ARG A 977 6.59 27.36 32.13
CA ARG A 977 5.14 27.13 32.13
C ARG A 977 4.72 26.30 30.91
N VAL A 978 5.21 26.64 29.72
CA VAL A 978 4.98 25.87 28.48
C VAL A 978 5.38 24.40 28.66
N ILE A 979 6.58 24.16 29.18
CA ILE A 979 7.05 22.78 29.44
C ILE A 979 6.20 22.09 30.52
N GLY A 980 5.63 22.85 31.45
CA GLY A 980 4.64 22.33 32.39
C GLY A 980 3.33 21.92 31.73
N LEU A 981 2.87 22.64 30.72
CA LEU A 981 1.69 22.25 29.95
C LEU A 981 1.95 20.97 29.14
N TRP A 982 3.14 20.80 28.59
CA TRP A 982 3.54 19.55 27.92
C TRP A 982 3.46 18.35 28.89
N GLU A 983 4.04 18.48 30.09
CA GLU A 983 3.96 17.44 31.12
C GLU A 983 2.52 17.19 31.61
N GLU A 984 1.70 18.23 31.75
CA GLU A 984 0.31 18.09 32.21
C GLU A 984 -0.58 17.35 31.20
N ILE A 985 -0.31 17.51 29.90
CA ILE A 985 -1.28 17.15 28.84
C ILE A 985 -0.76 16.01 27.95
N VAL A 986 0.45 16.15 27.41
CA VAL A 986 0.97 15.21 26.41
C VAL A 986 1.84 14.13 27.08
N ASP A 987 2.82 14.56 27.86
CA ASP A 987 3.82 13.76 28.60
C ASP A 987 4.37 12.56 27.80
N TYR A 988 4.69 12.78 26.53
CA TYR A 988 5.17 11.70 25.67
C TYR A 988 6.67 11.49 25.87
N LYS A 989 7.01 10.38 26.58
CA LYS A 989 8.37 10.06 27.02
C LYS A 989 9.46 10.26 25.95
N PRO A 990 9.34 9.72 24.70
CA PRO A 990 10.38 9.89 23.69
C PRO A 990 10.76 11.34 23.41
N LYS A 991 9.83 12.30 23.41
CA LYS A 991 10.07 13.63 22.86
C LYS A 991 10.59 14.67 23.85
N TRP A 992 10.80 14.29 25.11
CA TRP A 992 11.38 15.20 26.11
C TRP A 992 12.79 15.67 25.72
N TYR A 993 13.65 14.74 25.31
CA TYR A 993 15.00 15.09 24.86
C TYR A 993 15.02 15.70 23.46
N TRP A 994 14.03 15.41 22.62
CA TRP A 994 13.84 16.16 21.38
C TRP A 994 13.63 17.65 21.66
N ILE A 995 12.70 18.02 22.54
CA ILE A 995 12.47 19.42 22.93
C ILE A 995 13.77 20.05 23.47
N ALA A 996 14.48 19.34 24.35
CA ALA A 996 15.71 19.83 24.97
C ALA A 996 16.82 20.07 23.94
N TRP A 997 17.14 19.07 23.10
CA TRP A 997 18.16 19.21 22.06
C TRP A 997 17.78 20.25 21.02
N ARG A 998 16.51 20.34 20.60
CA ARG A 998 16.05 21.39 19.68
C ARG A 998 16.22 22.79 20.28
N ALA A 999 15.94 22.99 21.57
CA ALA A 999 16.24 24.26 22.24
C ALA A 999 17.75 24.58 22.23
N ALA A 1000 18.61 23.59 22.46
CA ALA A 1000 20.06 23.78 22.43
C ALA A 1000 20.56 24.15 21.02
N LEU A 1001 20.14 23.40 20.01
CA LEU A 1001 20.49 23.59 18.61
C LEU A 1001 19.95 24.89 18.01
N ASN A 1002 19.00 25.56 18.68
CA ASN A 1002 18.51 26.89 18.34
C ASN A 1002 18.93 27.93 19.40
N HIS A 1003 20.14 27.80 19.93
CA HIS A 1003 20.81 28.80 20.77
C HIS A 1003 20.10 29.14 22.10
N ALA A 1004 19.39 28.18 22.71
CA ALA A 1004 18.79 28.31 24.04
C ALA A 1004 19.28 27.22 25.04
N PRO A 1005 20.60 27.09 25.29
CA PRO A 1005 21.17 26.00 26.09
C PRO A 1005 20.69 25.98 27.56
N HIS A 1006 20.40 27.14 28.16
CA HIS A 1006 19.87 27.18 29.53
C HIS A 1006 18.45 26.60 29.62
N LYS A 1007 17.61 26.88 28.63
CA LYS A 1007 16.27 26.29 28.50
C LYS A 1007 16.34 24.81 28.16
N ALA A 1008 17.28 24.41 27.31
CA ALA A 1008 17.54 23.00 27.03
C ALA A 1008 17.86 22.22 28.31
N LEU A 1009 18.79 22.71 29.15
CA LEU A 1009 19.12 22.07 30.43
C LEU A 1009 17.95 22.02 31.41
N MET A 1010 17.08 23.04 31.39
CA MET A 1010 15.85 23.04 32.20
C MET A 1010 14.91 21.90 31.79
N VAL A 1011 14.68 21.71 30.48
CA VAL A 1011 13.84 20.61 29.97
C VAL A 1011 14.48 19.25 30.28
N ALA A 1012 15.78 19.11 30.03
CA ALA A 1012 16.53 17.89 30.30
C ALA A 1012 16.53 17.50 31.78
N GLU A 1013 16.73 18.46 32.70
CA GLU A 1013 16.66 18.22 34.13
C GLU A 1013 15.26 17.75 34.55
N ARG A 1014 14.22 18.35 33.98
CA ARG A 1014 12.83 17.96 34.25
C ARG A 1014 12.54 16.55 33.74
N ALA A 1015 13.00 16.22 32.53
CA ALA A 1015 12.89 14.88 31.96
C ALA A 1015 13.61 13.82 32.82
N ALA A 1016 14.85 14.08 33.23
CA ALA A 1016 15.63 13.21 34.10
C ALA A 1016 14.97 12.97 35.47
N LYS A 1017 14.32 14.00 36.05
CA LYS A 1017 13.53 13.85 37.28
C LYS A 1017 12.24 13.07 37.04
N ARG A 1018 11.55 13.33 35.92
CA ARG A 1018 10.26 12.72 35.57
C ARG A 1018 10.39 11.21 35.31
N PHE A 1019 11.49 10.78 34.70
CA PHE A 1019 11.82 9.39 34.36
C PHE A 1019 13.09 8.93 35.08
N ALA A 1020 13.19 9.21 36.39
CA ALA A 1020 14.36 8.85 37.21
C ALA A 1020 14.60 7.33 37.33
N ASP A 1021 13.59 6.52 37.00
CA ASP A 1021 13.66 5.06 36.90
C ASP A 1021 14.33 4.56 35.61
N ASP A 1022 14.49 5.43 34.61
CA ASP A 1022 15.22 5.14 33.37
C ASP A 1022 16.60 5.83 33.40
N PRO A 1023 17.70 5.07 33.62
CA PRO A 1023 19.03 5.66 33.71
C PRO A 1023 19.45 6.40 32.44
N ALA A 1024 18.89 6.05 31.26
CA ALA A 1024 19.18 6.73 30.00
C ALA A 1024 18.88 8.23 30.09
N PHE A 1025 17.78 8.58 30.77
CA PHE A 1025 17.36 9.96 30.92
C PHE A 1025 18.26 10.72 31.88
N THR A 1026 18.79 10.09 32.93
CA THR A 1026 19.75 10.77 33.83
C THR A 1026 21.12 10.94 33.17
N GLU A 1027 21.57 9.93 32.42
CA GLU A 1027 22.83 9.93 31.67
C GLU A 1027 22.83 11.01 30.58
N GLU A 1028 21.74 11.11 29.80
CA GLU A 1028 21.61 12.12 28.74
C GLU A 1028 21.65 13.55 29.30
N TYR A 1029 20.99 13.81 30.43
CA TYR A 1029 21.08 15.12 31.09
C TYR A 1029 22.52 15.47 31.50
N GLN A 1030 23.27 14.52 32.07
CA GLN A 1030 24.68 14.79 32.40
C GLN A 1030 25.52 15.00 31.14
N PHE A 1031 25.25 14.26 30.07
CA PHE A 1031 25.92 14.43 28.79
C PHE A 1031 25.67 15.82 28.20
N MET A 1032 24.43 16.30 28.17
CA MET A 1032 24.11 17.67 27.73
C MET A 1032 24.89 18.73 28.52
N LYS A 1033 25.02 18.56 29.84
CA LYS A 1033 25.82 19.48 30.68
C LYS A 1033 27.29 19.49 30.30
N LEU A 1034 27.86 18.33 29.97
CA LEU A 1034 29.25 18.22 29.53
C LEU A 1034 29.43 18.90 28.18
N VAL A 1035 28.58 18.60 27.20
CA VAL A 1035 28.63 19.20 25.85
C VAL A 1035 28.50 20.73 25.91
N PHE A 1036 27.62 21.26 26.75
CA PHE A 1036 27.43 22.71 26.87
C PHE A 1036 28.54 23.41 27.68
N ALA A 1037 29.25 22.68 28.55
CA ALA A 1037 30.43 23.21 29.21
C ALA A 1037 31.60 23.33 28.23
N GLU A 1038 31.80 22.32 27.37
CA GLU A 1038 32.84 22.32 26.34
C GLU A 1038 32.65 23.48 25.33
N THR A 1039 31.42 23.75 24.89
CA THR A 1039 31.13 24.83 23.93
C THR A 1039 31.15 26.24 24.52
N ALA A 1040 31.01 26.38 25.85
CA ALA A 1040 31.12 27.68 26.52
C ALA A 1040 32.57 28.19 26.61
N ASP A 1041 33.55 27.27 26.57
CA ASP A 1041 34.98 27.55 26.72
C ASP A 1041 35.70 27.74 25.38
N GLU A 1042 35.05 27.46 24.24
CA GLU A 1042 35.62 27.75 22.91
C GLU A 1042 35.56 29.27 22.62
N PRO A 1043 36.71 29.94 22.37
CA PRO A 1043 36.73 31.35 22.04
C PRO A 1043 35.99 31.56 20.72
N LYS A 1044 34.85 32.25 20.76
CA LYS A 1044 34.13 32.68 19.56
C LYS A 1044 35.10 33.45 18.67
N ALA A 1045 35.35 32.92 17.47
CA ALA A 1045 36.17 33.57 16.47
C ALA A 1045 35.42 34.79 15.89
N ASP A 1046 35.24 35.84 16.69
CA ASP A 1046 34.83 37.17 16.23
C ASP A 1046 36.05 37.82 15.54
N THR A 1047 36.46 37.28 14.39
CA THR A 1047 37.33 38.02 13.46
C THR A 1047 36.47 38.35 12.25
N PRO A 1048 36.18 39.64 11.99
CA PRO A 1048 35.46 40.03 10.78
C PRO A 1048 36.29 39.59 9.58
N ILE A 1049 35.71 38.73 8.74
CA ILE A 1049 36.22 38.45 7.40
C ILE A 1049 36.03 39.75 6.61
N GLU A 1050 37.08 40.56 6.51
CA GLU A 1050 37.13 41.65 5.53
C GLU A 1050 37.16 41.01 4.14
N VAL A 1051 36.01 41.07 3.46
CA VAL A 1051 35.88 40.72 2.04
C VAL A 1051 36.67 41.77 1.24
N ALA A 1052 37.72 41.32 0.55
CA ALA A 1052 38.53 42.11 -0.38
C ALA A 1052 38.27 41.69 -1.83
#